data_AF-A0A536UUE3-F1
#
_entry.id   AF-A0A536UUE3-F1
#
_cell.length_a   1.000
_cell.length_b   1.000
_cell.length_c   1.000
_cell.angle_alpha   90.00
_cell.angle_beta   90.00
_cell.angle_gamma   90.00
#
_symmetry.space_group_name_H-M   'P 1'
#
loop_
_entity.id
_entity.type
_entity.pdbx_description
1 polymer ?
#
loop_
_entity_poly.entity_id
_entity_poly.type
_entity_poly.pdbx_seq_one_letter_code
_entity_poly.pdbx_strand_id
1 'polypeptide(L)'
;MTNIIIHGRLDLTPSISDVAKSFPGQVTPKYSAQIQLARDVTSAHRLDIADDDIVELELEGGVRLWQRADTLQADFPGVAGRGAAADGYALPSMLPLGSVRRGVGPWVIKGLKVFGIDLAGDITDIVSSKVEGALKPAPGLYRCGISSAADLKPVGKLDATKPVVVFIHGTGSTTDGSFGGLWEGGSGARYAELDKAYDGQVLAFQHRTLTQSPVENALELADKLPDAARLHLVSHSRGGLVGEILCRAMLQSRSPFDDGDFELFSAPERKRDLDALTALRKLLADKKFQIERFVRVACPARGTTLADGHLDRYLSIIVNMLEQIPGFKLNPVYDAASALLLAVVKKRTDPQELPGLEAQMPTSPLVRVLNRPGQATGADLHVVGGDLAGDTAWSTLKALVTDLYYREDNDLVVNTPSMFGGAERTGVIRYWIDTGGSVDHFHYFRNADTASRVVAALVHPDADVFHPLEKKPSEITPEDYRKRTIAPQPIVIVLPGIMGSTLKAGDNSVWMNFLALAAGGLADLDMSAANIEPSGLVADSYQRLVRYLSQTHEVIPFPYDWRKTITDAADRLRALLEQALSKAEAHDQPVRIIAHSMGGLVVRAMLADADGQKLWKRMCANPGARFVMLGTPNGGSHAITSMLIGRDALVKKLALLDFRHAYGDLLNYITRFFGVLELLPYKGTLDAYEPESWQALQVQDLAAQRGIGKSEVATSQSAGFAWLLPDADQLSEAR
;
A
#
# COMPACT_ATOMS: atom_id res chain seq x y z
N MET A 1 -29.47 16.74 9.25
CA MET A 1 -29.73 17.45 7.98
C MET A 1 -28.48 18.26 7.69
N THR A 2 -27.91 18.07 6.50
CA THR A 2 -26.70 18.73 6.07
C THR A 2 -27.08 19.87 5.13
N ASN A 3 -26.48 21.05 5.36
CA ASN A 3 -26.69 22.21 4.51
C ASN A 3 -25.49 22.42 3.60
N ILE A 4 -25.69 22.28 2.30
CA ILE A 4 -24.62 22.48 1.30
C ILE A 4 -24.91 23.76 0.51
N ILE A 5 -23.91 24.63 0.43
CA ILE A 5 -23.92 25.80 -0.44
C ILE A 5 -23.09 25.47 -1.69
N ILE A 6 -23.72 25.59 -2.86
CA ILE A 6 -23.05 25.41 -4.14
C ILE A 6 -23.04 26.72 -4.93
N HIS A 7 -22.03 26.85 -5.79
CA HIS A 7 -21.87 27.97 -6.72
C HIS A 7 -22.00 27.46 -8.15
N GLY A 8 -22.99 27.95 -8.90
CA GLY A 8 -23.26 27.48 -10.25
C GLY A 8 -24.75 27.51 -10.61
N ARG A 9 -25.19 26.57 -11.44
CA ARG A 9 -26.56 26.50 -11.97
C ARG A 9 -27.25 25.23 -11.52
N LEU A 10 -28.38 25.37 -10.82
CA LEU A 10 -29.25 24.26 -10.45
C LEU A 10 -30.15 23.86 -11.65
N ASP A 11 -30.34 22.55 -11.85
CA ASP A 11 -31.26 22.02 -12.85
C ASP A 11 -32.72 22.14 -12.39
N LEU A 12 -33.63 22.43 -13.32
CA LEU A 12 -35.07 22.50 -13.03
C LEU A 12 -35.68 21.15 -12.65
N THR A 13 -35.10 20.06 -13.16
CA THR A 13 -35.52 18.69 -12.88
C THR A 13 -34.27 17.90 -12.52
N PRO A 14 -34.17 17.36 -11.30
CA PRO A 14 -32.99 16.60 -10.87
C PRO A 14 -32.75 15.40 -11.78
N SER A 15 -31.55 15.33 -12.36
CA SER A 15 -31.10 14.15 -13.08
C SER A 15 -30.72 13.03 -12.11
N ILE A 16 -30.97 11.79 -12.50
CA ILE A 16 -30.60 10.61 -11.70
C ILE A 16 -29.17 10.18 -12.03
N SER A 17 -28.46 9.73 -11.01
CA SER A 17 -27.18 9.06 -11.17
C SER A 17 -27.32 7.77 -11.99
N ASP A 18 -26.30 7.40 -12.77
CA ASP A 18 -26.29 6.10 -13.46
C ASP A 18 -26.20 4.93 -12.47
N VAL A 19 -25.41 5.08 -11.39
CA VAL A 19 -25.23 4.00 -10.41
C VAL A 19 -26.52 3.73 -9.64
N ALA A 20 -27.42 4.71 -9.53
CA ALA A 20 -28.73 4.55 -8.88
C ALA A 20 -29.65 3.54 -9.60
N LYS A 21 -29.37 3.19 -10.85
CA LYS A 21 -30.14 2.19 -11.61
C LYS A 21 -30.04 0.78 -11.00
N SER A 22 -29.03 0.50 -10.18
CA SER A 22 -28.89 -0.79 -9.48
C SER A 22 -29.95 -1.02 -8.39
N PHE A 23 -30.65 0.04 -7.96
CA PHE A 23 -31.71 0.01 -6.97
C PHE A 23 -33.02 0.65 -7.49
N PRO A 24 -33.67 0.03 -8.49
CA PRO A 24 -34.86 0.59 -9.11
C PRO A 24 -36.00 0.73 -8.09
N GLY A 25 -36.63 1.91 -8.05
CA GLY A 25 -37.73 2.22 -7.14
C GLY A 25 -37.35 2.51 -5.69
N GLN A 26 -36.05 2.48 -5.34
CA GLN A 26 -35.54 2.79 -4.00
C GLN A 26 -34.75 4.10 -3.94
N VAL A 27 -34.64 4.81 -5.08
CA VAL A 27 -33.88 6.05 -5.21
C VAL A 27 -34.81 7.23 -5.44
N THR A 28 -34.57 8.30 -4.68
CA THR A 28 -35.29 9.57 -4.77
C THR A 28 -34.32 10.68 -5.19
N PRO A 29 -34.33 11.12 -6.47
CA PRO A 29 -33.55 12.27 -6.91
C PRO A 29 -33.95 13.54 -6.16
N LYS A 30 -32.97 14.33 -5.70
CA LYS A 30 -33.21 15.56 -4.93
C LYS A 30 -32.73 16.80 -5.66
N TYR A 31 -31.47 16.80 -6.09
CA TYR A 31 -30.85 17.96 -6.76
C TYR A 31 -29.89 17.50 -7.86
N SER A 32 -29.75 18.29 -8.92
CA SER A 32 -28.59 18.23 -9.81
C SER A 32 -28.18 19.63 -10.24
N ALA A 33 -26.87 19.86 -10.39
CA ALA A 33 -26.32 21.16 -10.69
C ALA A 33 -25.03 21.08 -11.51
N GLN A 34 -24.78 22.12 -12.31
CA GLN A 34 -23.48 22.42 -12.88
C GLN A 34 -22.72 23.36 -11.94
N ILE A 35 -21.54 22.93 -11.51
CA ILE A 35 -20.68 23.70 -10.60
C ILE A 35 -19.77 24.63 -11.43
N GLN A 36 -19.64 25.87 -10.98
CA GLN A 36 -18.81 26.89 -11.63
C GLN A 36 -17.76 27.42 -10.65
N LEU A 37 -16.63 27.90 -11.19
CA LEU A 37 -15.58 28.51 -10.36
C LEU A 37 -16.14 29.78 -9.69
N ALA A 38 -15.87 29.96 -8.41
CA ALA A 38 -16.44 31.07 -7.62
C ALA A 38 -16.15 32.47 -8.18
N ARG A 39 -15.14 32.62 -9.05
CA ARG A 39 -14.80 33.88 -9.74
C ARG A 39 -15.74 34.22 -10.91
N ASP A 40 -16.45 33.23 -11.42
CA ASP A 40 -17.35 33.33 -12.59
C ASP A 40 -18.84 33.32 -12.19
N VAL A 41 -19.16 33.30 -10.88
CA VAL A 41 -20.52 33.00 -10.37
C VAL A 41 -21.27 34.24 -9.91
N THR A 42 -22.53 34.37 -10.34
CA THR A 42 -23.50 35.40 -9.91
C THR A 42 -24.58 34.88 -8.92
N SER A 43 -24.70 33.56 -8.67
CA SER A 43 -25.69 32.98 -7.74
C SER A 43 -25.15 31.82 -6.89
N ALA A 44 -25.35 31.90 -5.57
CA ALA A 44 -25.14 30.79 -4.63
C ALA A 44 -26.48 30.11 -4.33
N HIS A 45 -26.49 28.77 -4.26
CA HIS A 45 -27.68 27.98 -3.95
C HIS A 45 -27.48 27.18 -2.67
N ARG A 46 -28.48 27.23 -1.79
CA ARG A 46 -28.54 26.44 -0.55
C ARG A 46 -29.34 25.16 -0.82
N LEU A 47 -28.73 24.01 -0.54
CA LEU A 47 -29.34 22.69 -0.64
C LEU A 47 -29.55 22.13 0.78
N ASP A 48 -30.79 21.87 1.14
CA ASP A 48 -31.14 21.21 2.41
C ASP A 48 -31.34 19.72 2.14
N ILE A 49 -30.39 18.90 2.60
CA ILE A 49 -30.35 17.46 2.30
C ILE A 49 -30.22 16.63 3.57
N ALA A 50 -30.59 15.35 3.50
CA ALA A 50 -30.44 14.43 4.62
C ALA A 50 -28.96 14.05 4.78
N ASP A 51 -28.54 13.73 6.00
CA ASP A 51 -27.14 13.42 6.33
C ASP A 51 -26.65 12.17 5.60
N ASP A 52 -27.57 11.25 5.32
CA ASP A 52 -27.34 9.98 4.64
C ASP A 52 -27.73 10.00 3.15
N ASP A 53 -27.96 11.17 2.57
CA ASP A 53 -28.08 11.32 1.12
C ASP A 53 -26.75 11.06 0.43
N ILE A 54 -26.81 10.51 -0.78
CA ILE A 54 -25.64 10.29 -1.62
C ILE A 54 -25.39 11.53 -2.47
N VAL A 55 -24.14 11.98 -2.48
CA VAL A 55 -23.66 13.07 -3.33
C VAL A 55 -22.68 12.51 -4.36
N GLU A 56 -23.05 12.61 -5.62
CA GLU A 56 -22.18 12.36 -6.78
C GLU A 56 -21.51 13.68 -7.18
N LEU A 57 -20.19 13.72 -7.17
CA LEU A 57 -19.38 14.83 -7.67
C LEU A 57 -18.75 14.40 -8.99
N GLU A 58 -19.06 15.12 -10.07
CA GLU A 58 -18.40 14.94 -11.37
C GLU A 58 -17.24 15.94 -11.48
N LEU A 59 -16.03 15.40 -11.62
CA LEU A 59 -14.79 16.15 -11.77
C LEU A 59 -14.49 16.43 -13.25
N GLU A 60 -13.60 17.39 -13.47
CA GLU A 60 -13.02 17.64 -14.78
C GLU A 60 -12.44 16.36 -15.40
N GLY A 61 -12.78 16.10 -16.66
CA GLY A 61 -12.44 14.87 -17.36
C GLY A 61 -13.39 13.69 -17.09
N GLY A 62 -14.54 13.93 -16.45
CA GLY A 62 -15.67 12.99 -16.36
C GLY A 62 -15.56 11.94 -15.25
N VAL A 63 -14.55 12.04 -14.38
CA VAL A 63 -14.38 11.15 -13.22
C VAL A 63 -15.42 11.51 -12.16
N ARG A 64 -16.09 10.51 -11.60
CA ARG A 64 -17.14 10.70 -10.59
C ARG A 64 -16.73 10.15 -9.22
N LEU A 65 -17.03 10.87 -8.16
CA LEU A 65 -16.87 10.42 -6.77
C LEU A 65 -18.23 10.36 -6.10
N TRP A 66 -18.49 9.31 -5.32
CA TRP A 66 -19.72 9.15 -4.55
C TRP A 66 -19.40 9.10 -3.06
N GLN A 67 -20.10 9.92 -2.30
CA GLN A 67 -19.92 10.02 -0.86
C GLN A 67 -21.23 10.36 -0.17
N ARG A 68 -21.22 10.29 1.16
CA ARG A 68 -22.38 10.62 1.98
C ARG A 68 -22.38 12.12 2.29
N ALA A 69 -23.56 12.73 2.36
CA ALA A 69 -23.69 14.17 2.55
C ALA A 69 -22.96 14.68 3.81
N ASP A 70 -23.03 13.93 4.91
CA ASP A 70 -22.41 14.30 6.18
C ASP A 70 -20.88 14.15 6.23
N THR A 71 -20.25 13.47 5.26
CA THR A 71 -18.78 13.32 5.21
C THR A 71 -18.11 14.39 4.37
N LEU A 72 -18.85 15.03 3.45
CA LEU A 72 -18.34 16.02 2.49
C LEU A 72 -17.46 17.11 3.10
N GLN A 73 -17.89 17.71 4.21
CA GLN A 73 -17.16 18.80 4.85
C GLN A 73 -15.84 18.34 5.48
N ALA A 74 -15.81 17.11 6.00
CA ALA A 74 -14.62 16.53 6.59
C ALA A 74 -13.62 16.10 5.50
N ASP A 75 -14.11 15.48 4.42
CA ASP A 75 -13.29 15.01 3.30
C ASP A 75 -12.76 16.16 2.44
N PHE A 76 -13.55 17.23 2.29
CA PHE A 76 -13.26 18.37 1.43
C PHE A 76 -13.47 19.69 2.18
N PRO A 77 -12.60 20.04 3.14
CA PRO A 77 -12.76 21.27 3.91
C PRO A 77 -12.78 22.49 2.97
N GLY A 78 -13.87 23.25 3.02
CA GLY A 78 -14.03 24.45 2.21
C GLY A 78 -12.98 25.52 2.56
N VAL A 79 -12.62 26.37 1.59
CA VAL A 79 -11.76 27.52 1.85
C VAL A 79 -12.58 28.55 2.63
N ALA A 80 -12.21 28.81 3.89
CA ALA A 80 -12.85 29.86 4.68
C ALA A 80 -12.68 31.22 3.99
N GLY A 81 -13.73 31.65 3.29
CA GLY A 81 -13.79 32.99 2.71
C GLY A 81 -13.78 34.02 3.83
N ARG A 82 -12.83 34.97 3.79
CA ARG A 82 -12.88 36.16 4.66
C ARG A 82 -14.14 36.96 4.29
N GLY A 83 -15.24 36.75 5.03
CA GLY A 83 -16.41 37.63 4.98
C GLY A 83 -17.80 37.00 4.87
N ALA A 84 -18.00 35.68 5.02
CA ALA A 84 -19.34 35.10 4.97
C ALA A 84 -19.65 34.29 6.24
N ALA A 85 -20.42 34.88 7.15
CA ALA A 85 -21.34 34.11 7.97
C ALA A 85 -22.47 33.63 7.03
N ALA A 86 -22.33 32.42 6.50
CA ALA A 86 -23.42 31.72 5.84
C ALA A 86 -23.62 30.41 6.60
N ASP A 87 -24.84 30.19 7.11
CA ASP A 87 -25.24 29.01 7.90
C ASP A 87 -25.26 27.73 7.02
N GLY A 88 -24.09 27.25 6.58
CA GLY A 88 -23.95 26.05 5.75
C GLY A 88 -22.53 25.77 5.28
N TYR A 89 -22.27 24.53 4.83
CA TYR A 89 -20.99 24.10 4.27
C TYR A 89 -20.90 24.51 2.80
N ALA A 90 -19.96 25.40 2.47
CA ALA A 90 -19.68 25.79 1.09
C ALA A 90 -18.83 24.72 0.40
N LEU A 91 -19.42 24.01 -0.56
CA LEU A 91 -18.70 23.02 -1.38
C LEU A 91 -17.62 23.74 -2.19
N PRO A 92 -16.33 23.37 -2.06
CA PRO A 92 -15.28 23.99 -2.84
C PRO A 92 -15.46 23.62 -4.32
N SER A 93 -15.24 24.59 -5.21
CA SER A 93 -15.26 24.34 -6.68
C SER A 93 -14.05 23.53 -7.17
N MET A 94 -13.06 23.32 -6.30
CA MET A 94 -11.83 22.57 -6.57
C MET A 94 -11.51 21.66 -5.38
N LEU A 95 -11.29 20.38 -5.64
CA LEU A 95 -10.90 19.42 -4.61
C LEU A 95 -9.39 19.41 -4.39
N PRO A 96 -8.91 19.41 -3.14
CA PRO A 96 -7.49 19.32 -2.80
C PRO A 96 -6.99 17.86 -2.84
N LEU A 97 -7.28 17.14 -3.92
CA LEU A 97 -6.77 15.78 -4.13
C LEU A 97 -5.34 15.88 -4.67
N GLY A 98 -4.37 15.33 -3.92
CA GLY A 98 -2.96 15.22 -4.35
C GLY A 98 -2.06 16.43 -4.07
N SER A 99 -0.75 16.24 -4.30
CA SER A 99 0.24 17.32 -4.22
C SER A 99 0.44 17.95 -5.59
N VAL A 100 0.15 19.25 -5.69
CA VAL A 100 0.19 20.05 -6.93
C VAL A 100 1.51 19.81 -7.69
N ARG A 101 1.45 19.10 -8.83
CA ARG A 101 2.52 19.16 -9.83
C ARG A 101 2.59 20.57 -10.39
N ARG A 102 3.79 21.02 -10.81
CA ARG A 102 3.86 22.01 -11.89
C ARG A 102 3.25 21.37 -13.14
N GLY A 103 1.98 21.65 -13.43
CA GLY A 103 1.31 21.28 -14.69
C GLY A 103 -0.03 20.55 -14.58
N VAL A 104 -0.39 19.96 -13.42
CA VAL A 104 -1.73 19.41 -13.18
C VAL A 104 -2.43 20.33 -12.18
N GLY A 105 -3.48 21.02 -12.62
CA GLY A 105 -4.27 21.91 -11.78
C GLY A 105 -5.06 21.14 -10.71
N PRO A 106 -5.61 21.83 -9.70
CA PRO A 106 -6.51 21.21 -8.73
C PRO A 106 -7.76 20.65 -9.42
N TRP A 107 -8.32 19.57 -8.87
CA TRP A 107 -9.46 18.84 -9.44
C TRP A 107 -10.74 19.69 -9.42
N VAL A 108 -11.14 20.26 -10.56
CA VAL A 108 -12.33 21.12 -10.65
C VAL A 108 -13.60 20.28 -10.64
N ILE A 109 -14.56 20.60 -9.78
CA ILE A 109 -15.90 20.01 -9.80
C ILE A 109 -16.70 20.68 -10.93
N LYS A 110 -17.25 19.88 -11.84
CA LYS A 110 -18.10 20.33 -12.96
C LYS A 110 -19.58 20.04 -12.72
N GLY A 111 -19.89 18.98 -11.99
CA GLY A 111 -21.26 18.55 -11.76
C GLY A 111 -21.48 18.04 -10.34
N LEU A 112 -22.72 18.16 -9.88
CA LEU A 112 -23.20 17.60 -8.62
C LEU A 112 -24.57 16.98 -8.82
N LYS A 113 -24.79 15.78 -8.27
CA LYS A 113 -26.12 15.18 -8.11
C LYS A 113 -26.31 14.72 -6.68
N VAL A 114 -27.49 14.96 -6.12
CA VAL A 114 -27.87 14.50 -4.79
C VAL A 114 -29.13 13.66 -4.87
N PHE A 115 -29.11 12.51 -4.22
CA PHE A 115 -30.25 11.61 -4.17
C PHE A 115 -30.29 10.83 -2.86
N GLY A 116 -31.50 10.58 -2.38
CA GLY A 116 -31.74 9.65 -1.29
C GLY A 116 -31.83 8.22 -1.82
N ILE A 117 -31.36 7.26 -1.04
CA ILE A 117 -31.54 5.83 -1.29
C ILE A 117 -32.02 5.14 -0.01
N ASP A 118 -33.02 4.28 -0.11
CA ASP A 118 -33.55 3.50 1.00
C ASP A 118 -33.11 2.03 0.88
N LEU A 119 -32.22 1.61 1.78
CA LEU A 119 -31.61 0.28 1.78
C LEU A 119 -31.97 -0.47 3.07
N ALA A 120 -32.86 -1.45 2.97
CA ALA A 120 -33.23 -2.34 4.06
C ALA A 120 -32.14 -3.41 4.32
N GLY A 121 -31.97 -3.81 5.58
CA GLY A 121 -30.99 -4.81 6.02
C GLY A 121 -29.59 -4.24 6.25
N ASP A 122 -28.69 -5.09 6.72
CA ASP A 122 -27.28 -4.75 6.91
C ASP A 122 -26.50 -4.88 5.59
N ILE A 123 -25.28 -4.33 5.54
CA ILE A 123 -24.47 -4.34 4.31
C ILE A 123 -24.22 -5.76 3.78
N THR A 124 -24.01 -6.72 4.67
CA THR A 124 -23.76 -8.13 4.33
C THR A 124 -24.96 -8.77 3.62
N ASP A 125 -26.19 -8.43 4.01
CA ASP A 125 -27.43 -8.92 3.36
C ASP A 125 -27.58 -8.34 1.96
N ILE A 126 -27.31 -7.04 1.82
CA ILE A 126 -27.37 -6.34 0.53
C ILE A 126 -26.34 -6.93 -0.43
N VAL A 127 -25.08 -7.10 0.02
CA VAL A 127 -24.00 -7.66 -0.79
C VAL A 127 -24.28 -9.13 -1.13
N SER A 128 -24.70 -9.94 -0.16
CA SER A 128 -25.02 -11.35 -0.38
C SER A 128 -26.12 -11.54 -1.43
N SER A 129 -27.11 -10.65 -1.46
CA SER A 129 -28.26 -10.77 -2.37
C SER A 129 -28.03 -10.12 -3.74
N LYS A 130 -27.53 -8.89 -3.78
CA LYS A 130 -27.42 -8.08 -5.00
C LYS A 130 -26.12 -8.27 -5.76
N VAL A 131 -25.04 -8.56 -5.04
CA VAL A 131 -23.70 -8.66 -5.64
C VAL A 131 -23.34 -10.13 -5.80
N GLU A 132 -23.27 -10.87 -4.69
CA GLU A 132 -22.84 -12.27 -4.71
C GLU A 132 -23.97 -13.24 -5.08
N GLY A 133 -25.23 -12.84 -4.88
CA GLY A 133 -26.40 -13.61 -5.31
C GLY A 133 -26.56 -13.68 -6.83
N ALA A 134 -25.89 -12.79 -7.57
CA ALA A 134 -25.83 -12.80 -9.03
C ALA A 134 -24.76 -13.77 -9.58
N LEU A 135 -23.91 -14.36 -8.71
CA LEU A 135 -22.87 -15.30 -9.10
C LEU A 135 -23.49 -16.56 -9.71
N LYS A 136 -23.20 -16.80 -10.99
CA LYS A 136 -23.69 -17.96 -11.75
C LYS A 136 -22.52 -18.71 -12.40
N PRO A 137 -22.43 -20.05 -12.22
CA PRO A 137 -23.14 -20.86 -11.22
C PRO A 137 -22.85 -20.39 -9.79
N ALA A 138 -23.65 -20.88 -8.83
CA ALA A 138 -23.46 -20.62 -7.40
C ALA A 138 -22.04 -20.99 -6.91
N PRO A 139 -21.61 -20.56 -5.71
CA PRO A 139 -20.29 -20.91 -5.19
C PRO A 139 -20.01 -22.43 -5.24
N GLY A 140 -18.83 -22.79 -5.75
CA GLY A 140 -18.43 -24.17 -5.96
C GLY A 140 -17.18 -24.31 -6.83
N LEU A 141 -16.69 -25.54 -6.93
CA LEU A 141 -15.64 -25.91 -7.87
C LEU A 141 -16.30 -26.55 -9.10
N TYR A 142 -15.92 -26.07 -10.28
CA TYR A 142 -16.50 -26.46 -11.56
C TYR A 142 -15.41 -26.84 -12.55
N ARG A 143 -15.74 -27.69 -13.53
CA ARG A 143 -14.91 -27.95 -14.70
C ARG A 143 -15.24 -26.90 -15.77
N CYS A 144 -14.20 -26.30 -16.32
CA CYS A 144 -14.31 -25.33 -17.41
C CYS A 144 -14.73 -26.02 -18.72
N GLY A 145 -15.64 -25.38 -19.45
CA GLY A 145 -16.10 -25.79 -20.77
C GLY A 145 -15.24 -25.22 -21.89
N ILE A 146 -15.30 -25.86 -23.06
CA ILE A 146 -14.50 -25.48 -24.23
C ILE A 146 -15.10 -24.26 -24.95
N SER A 147 -16.43 -24.06 -24.86
CA SER A 147 -17.13 -23.03 -25.64
C SER A 147 -16.98 -21.62 -25.09
N SER A 148 -16.99 -21.44 -23.76
CA SER A 148 -16.81 -20.15 -23.11
C SER A 148 -16.42 -20.32 -21.64
N ALA A 149 -15.87 -19.27 -21.03
CA ALA A 149 -15.57 -19.23 -19.60
C ALA A 149 -16.81 -19.30 -18.69
N ALA A 150 -18.00 -19.00 -19.25
CA ALA A 150 -19.28 -19.15 -18.57
C ALA A 150 -19.84 -20.59 -18.63
N ASP A 151 -19.34 -21.46 -19.50
CA ASP A 151 -19.71 -22.88 -19.56
C ASP A 151 -19.04 -23.65 -18.42
N LEU A 152 -19.64 -23.61 -17.22
CA LEU A 152 -19.12 -24.24 -16.01
C LEU A 152 -19.94 -25.49 -15.66
N LYS A 153 -19.27 -26.65 -15.62
CA LYS A 153 -19.90 -27.97 -15.40
C LYS A 153 -19.54 -28.55 -14.03
N PRO A 154 -20.38 -29.40 -13.42
CA PRO A 154 -20.01 -30.10 -12.19
C PRO A 154 -18.68 -30.85 -12.33
N VAL A 155 -17.86 -30.82 -11.28
CA VAL A 155 -16.59 -31.55 -11.24
C VAL A 155 -16.89 -33.06 -11.31
N GLY A 156 -16.47 -33.69 -12.41
CA GLY A 156 -16.50 -35.15 -12.56
C GLY A 156 -15.33 -35.81 -11.84
N LYS A 157 -15.07 -37.08 -12.16
CA LYS A 157 -13.90 -37.80 -11.64
C LYS A 157 -12.61 -37.17 -12.18
N LEU A 158 -11.70 -36.78 -11.29
CA LEU A 158 -10.35 -36.33 -11.62
C LEU A 158 -9.39 -37.52 -11.68
N ASP A 159 -8.45 -37.48 -12.62
CA ASP A 159 -7.29 -38.35 -12.71
C ASP A 159 -6.20 -37.81 -11.78
N ALA A 160 -6.05 -38.46 -10.62
CA ALA A 160 -5.08 -38.10 -9.59
C ALA A 160 -3.62 -38.24 -10.03
N THR A 161 -3.33 -38.90 -11.17
CA THR A 161 -1.97 -39.03 -11.69
C THR A 161 -1.51 -37.79 -12.45
N LYS A 162 -2.44 -36.92 -12.84
CA LYS A 162 -2.21 -35.73 -13.66
C LYS A 162 -2.41 -34.45 -12.86
N PRO A 163 -1.70 -33.36 -13.22
CA PRO A 163 -1.94 -32.06 -12.60
C PRO A 163 -3.34 -31.53 -12.93
N VAL A 164 -3.86 -30.70 -12.04
CA VAL A 164 -5.15 -30.00 -12.17
C VAL A 164 -4.88 -28.51 -12.16
N VAL A 165 -5.43 -27.78 -13.15
CA VAL A 165 -5.39 -26.32 -13.14
C VAL A 165 -6.61 -25.79 -12.39
N VAL A 166 -6.43 -24.82 -11.51
CA VAL A 166 -7.53 -24.13 -10.83
C VAL A 166 -7.45 -22.63 -11.08
N PHE A 167 -8.52 -22.07 -11.64
CA PHE A 167 -8.75 -20.65 -11.81
C PHE A 167 -9.46 -20.06 -10.59
N ILE A 168 -8.88 -19.00 -10.02
CA ILE A 168 -9.36 -18.33 -8.81
C ILE A 168 -9.59 -16.85 -9.10
N HIS A 169 -10.85 -16.45 -9.30
CA HIS A 169 -11.21 -15.09 -9.68
C HIS A 169 -11.07 -14.08 -8.52
N GLY A 170 -11.10 -12.78 -8.88
CA GLY A 170 -10.97 -11.66 -7.94
C GLY A 170 -12.27 -11.15 -7.34
N THR A 171 -12.18 -10.03 -6.63
CA THR A 171 -13.27 -9.33 -5.93
C THR A 171 -14.46 -9.03 -6.84
N GLY A 172 -15.67 -9.40 -6.42
CA GLY A 172 -16.92 -9.12 -7.15
C GLY A 172 -16.98 -9.69 -8.56
N SER A 173 -16.09 -10.64 -8.90
CA SER A 173 -15.93 -11.18 -10.26
C SER A 173 -16.53 -12.58 -10.40
N THR A 174 -16.41 -13.13 -11.59
CA THR A 174 -16.72 -14.53 -11.94
C THR A 174 -15.55 -15.11 -12.75
N THR A 175 -15.58 -16.41 -13.02
CA THR A 175 -14.61 -17.03 -13.95
C THR A 175 -14.59 -16.35 -15.32
N ASP A 176 -15.78 -16.04 -15.87
CA ASP A 176 -15.90 -15.31 -17.13
C ASP A 176 -15.40 -13.87 -17.02
N GLY A 177 -15.76 -13.17 -15.93
CA GLY A 177 -15.33 -11.79 -15.69
C GLY A 177 -13.81 -11.63 -15.58
N SER A 178 -13.14 -12.56 -14.90
CA SER A 178 -11.68 -12.50 -14.70
C SER A 178 -10.88 -13.14 -15.84
N PHE A 179 -11.32 -14.28 -16.38
CA PHE A 179 -10.51 -15.11 -17.29
C PHE A 179 -11.06 -15.24 -18.71
N GLY A 180 -12.22 -14.65 -19.00
CA GLY A 180 -12.93 -14.82 -20.28
C GLY A 180 -12.10 -14.53 -21.52
N GLY A 181 -11.13 -13.62 -21.43
CA GLY A 181 -10.18 -13.32 -22.51
C GLY A 181 -9.40 -14.54 -23.02
N LEU A 182 -9.20 -15.57 -22.20
CA LEU A 182 -8.54 -16.81 -22.63
C LEU A 182 -9.35 -17.61 -23.66
N TRP A 183 -10.67 -17.40 -23.73
CA TRP A 183 -11.57 -18.05 -24.71
C TRP A 183 -11.76 -17.22 -25.99
N GLU A 184 -11.26 -15.98 -26.03
CA GLU A 184 -11.34 -15.14 -27.23
C GLU A 184 -10.42 -15.69 -28.34
N GLY A 185 -10.81 -15.52 -29.61
CA GLY A 185 -10.02 -15.96 -30.77
C GLY A 185 -10.37 -17.32 -31.38
N GLY A 186 -11.46 -17.97 -30.94
CA GLY A 186 -12.00 -19.18 -31.58
C GLY A 186 -11.03 -20.37 -31.53
N SER A 187 -10.67 -20.95 -32.68
CA SER A 187 -9.73 -22.09 -32.73
C SER A 187 -8.30 -21.74 -32.31
N GLY A 188 -7.95 -20.44 -32.21
CA GLY A 188 -6.67 -19.95 -31.70
C GLY A 188 -6.72 -19.51 -30.22
N ALA A 189 -7.81 -19.79 -29.51
CA ALA A 189 -7.99 -19.38 -28.12
C ALA A 189 -6.94 -20.02 -27.20
N ARG A 190 -6.43 -19.23 -26.26
CA ARG A 190 -5.40 -19.64 -25.30
C ARG A 190 -5.90 -20.74 -24.35
N TYR A 191 -7.19 -20.74 -24.03
CA TYR A 191 -7.81 -21.79 -23.23
C TYR A 191 -7.70 -23.17 -23.88
N ALA A 192 -7.80 -23.28 -25.21
CA ALA A 192 -7.74 -24.57 -25.91
C ALA A 192 -6.37 -25.26 -25.72
N GLU A 193 -5.31 -24.48 -25.57
CA GLU A 193 -3.96 -24.99 -25.25
C GLU A 193 -3.92 -25.57 -23.84
N LEU A 194 -4.54 -24.91 -22.85
CA LEU A 194 -4.66 -25.42 -21.48
C LEU A 194 -5.52 -26.69 -21.44
N ASP A 195 -6.72 -26.66 -22.02
CA ASP A 195 -7.63 -27.81 -22.02
C ASP A 195 -6.94 -29.05 -22.59
N LYS A 196 -6.19 -28.90 -23.68
CA LYS A 196 -5.38 -29.97 -24.27
C LYS A 196 -4.23 -30.42 -23.35
N ALA A 197 -3.47 -29.49 -22.78
CA ALA A 197 -2.30 -29.80 -21.94
C ALA A 197 -2.67 -30.52 -20.63
N TYR A 198 -3.90 -30.31 -20.14
CA TYR A 198 -4.39 -30.86 -18.87
C TYR A 198 -5.43 -31.96 -19.04
N ASP A 199 -5.66 -32.48 -20.25
CA ASP A 199 -6.71 -33.47 -20.55
C ASP A 199 -8.10 -33.05 -20.02
N GLY A 200 -8.37 -31.75 -20.15
CA GLY A 200 -9.55 -31.06 -19.67
C GLY A 200 -9.65 -30.93 -18.15
N GLN A 201 -8.61 -31.21 -17.36
CA GLN A 201 -8.59 -30.97 -15.90
C GLN A 201 -8.35 -29.50 -15.56
N VAL A 202 -9.10 -28.60 -16.21
CA VAL A 202 -9.10 -27.17 -15.93
C VAL A 202 -10.36 -26.84 -15.15
N LEU A 203 -10.16 -26.40 -13.92
CA LEU A 203 -11.21 -26.11 -12.96
C LEU A 203 -11.32 -24.62 -12.70
N ALA A 204 -12.52 -24.20 -12.31
CA ALA A 204 -12.86 -22.85 -11.93
C ALA A 204 -13.50 -22.85 -10.55
N PHE A 205 -12.97 -22.01 -9.66
CA PHE A 205 -13.49 -21.85 -8.31
C PHE A 205 -14.34 -20.58 -8.22
N GLN A 206 -15.65 -20.77 -8.23
CA GLN A 206 -16.64 -19.71 -8.00
C GLN A 206 -16.84 -19.55 -6.50
N HIS A 207 -16.65 -18.35 -5.97
CA HIS A 207 -16.73 -18.12 -4.52
C HIS A 207 -17.22 -16.71 -4.17
N ARG A 208 -17.71 -16.54 -2.95
CA ARG A 208 -18.05 -15.21 -2.41
C ARG A 208 -16.76 -14.51 -2.02
N THR A 209 -16.61 -13.26 -2.44
CA THR A 209 -15.34 -12.52 -2.37
C THR A 209 -15.42 -11.26 -1.53
N LEU A 210 -16.61 -10.91 -1.04
CA LEU A 210 -16.89 -9.72 -0.24
C LEU A 210 -17.34 -10.13 1.16
N THR A 211 -18.31 -11.04 1.27
CA THR A 211 -18.88 -11.48 2.57
C THR A 211 -18.12 -12.64 3.22
N GLN A 212 -17.14 -13.19 2.51
CA GLN A 212 -16.23 -14.23 2.98
C GLN A 212 -14.78 -13.77 2.90
N SER A 213 -13.98 -14.15 3.90
CA SER A 213 -12.54 -13.88 3.90
C SER A 213 -11.79 -14.84 2.97
N PRO A 214 -10.55 -14.50 2.53
CA PRO A 214 -9.77 -15.43 1.71
C PRO A 214 -9.42 -16.73 2.44
N VAL A 215 -9.40 -16.72 3.78
CA VAL A 215 -9.19 -17.91 4.62
C VAL A 215 -10.36 -18.88 4.46
N GLU A 216 -11.60 -18.37 4.53
CA GLU A 216 -12.79 -19.18 4.30
C GLU A 216 -12.82 -19.75 2.87
N ASN A 217 -12.49 -18.93 1.87
CA ASN A 217 -12.49 -19.41 0.48
C ASN A 217 -11.39 -20.45 0.22
N ALA A 218 -10.22 -20.30 0.85
CA ALA A 218 -9.16 -21.31 0.77
C ALA A 218 -9.57 -22.62 1.44
N LEU A 219 -10.30 -22.56 2.56
CA LEU A 219 -10.89 -23.72 3.23
C LEU A 219 -11.90 -24.44 2.32
N GLU A 220 -12.82 -23.70 1.72
CA GLU A 220 -13.81 -24.25 0.79
C GLU A 220 -13.17 -24.89 -0.45
N LEU A 221 -12.12 -24.26 -1.00
CA LEU A 221 -11.40 -24.80 -2.15
C LEU A 221 -10.60 -26.04 -1.78
N ALA A 222 -9.84 -25.99 -0.68
CA ALA A 222 -9.03 -27.12 -0.21
C ALA A 222 -9.90 -28.36 0.11
N ASP A 223 -11.11 -28.16 0.64
CA ASP A 223 -12.04 -29.26 0.97
C ASP A 223 -12.47 -30.03 -0.29
N LYS A 224 -12.67 -29.30 -1.40
CA LYS A 224 -13.12 -29.86 -2.68
C LYS A 224 -12.01 -30.50 -3.51
N LEU A 225 -10.75 -30.26 -3.17
CA LEU A 225 -9.61 -30.79 -3.92
C LEU A 225 -9.21 -32.19 -3.42
N PRO A 226 -8.76 -33.09 -4.32
CA PRO A 226 -8.29 -34.42 -3.92
C PRO A 226 -7.06 -34.37 -3.02
N ASP A 227 -6.91 -35.37 -2.17
CA ASP A 227 -5.70 -35.55 -1.37
C ASP A 227 -4.47 -35.72 -2.28
N ALA A 228 -3.34 -35.17 -1.85
CA ALA A 228 -2.07 -35.15 -2.59
C ALA A 228 -2.18 -34.63 -4.04
N ALA A 229 -3.19 -33.81 -4.34
CA ALA A 229 -3.37 -33.24 -5.67
C ALA A 229 -2.15 -32.44 -6.11
N ARG A 230 -1.75 -32.65 -7.37
CA ARG A 230 -0.78 -31.83 -8.09
C ARG A 230 -1.52 -30.64 -8.69
N LEU A 231 -1.33 -29.47 -8.12
CA LEU A 231 -2.09 -28.26 -8.41
C LEU A 231 -1.25 -27.27 -9.21
N HIS A 232 -1.84 -26.76 -10.28
CA HIS A 232 -1.39 -25.54 -10.94
C HIS A 232 -2.44 -24.45 -10.75
N LEU A 233 -2.04 -23.31 -10.22
CA LEU A 233 -2.99 -22.25 -9.87
C LEU A 233 -2.85 -21.07 -10.84
N VAL A 234 -3.98 -20.50 -11.25
CA VAL A 234 -4.04 -19.19 -11.88
C VAL A 234 -5.01 -18.34 -11.12
N SER A 235 -4.56 -17.19 -10.65
CA SER A 235 -5.41 -16.30 -9.87
C SER A 235 -5.38 -14.89 -10.42
N HIS A 236 -6.47 -14.16 -10.22
CA HIS A 236 -6.56 -12.75 -10.52
C HIS A 236 -6.88 -11.94 -9.26
N SER A 237 -6.19 -10.81 -9.08
CA SER A 237 -6.48 -9.85 -8.02
C SER A 237 -6.50 -10.51 -6.63
N ARG A 238 -7.51 -10.22 -5.81
CA ARG A 238 -7.76 -10.84 -4.48
C ARG A 238 -7.74 -12.37 -4.49
N GLY A 239 -8.08 -13.03 -5.60
CA GLY A 239 -7.97 -14.49 -5.73
C GLY A 239 -6.54 -15.01 -5.51
N GLY A 240 -5.53 -14.16 -5.73
CA GLY A 240 -4.14 -14.51 -5.44
C GLY A 240 -3.84 -14.68 -3.95
N LEU A 241 -4.60 -14.01 -3.07
CA LEU A 241 -4.49 -14.22 -1.62
C LEU A 241 -4.96 -15.64 -1.25
N VAL A 242 -6.02 -16.15 -1.89
CA VAL A 242 -6.47 -17.54 -1.71
C VAL A 242 -5.40 -18.53 -2.18
N GLY A 243 -4.77 -18.27 -3.33
CA GLY A 243 -3.66 -19.08 -3.82
C GLY A 243 -2.43 -19.08 -2.90
N GLU A 244 -2.05 -17.93 -2.34
CA GLU A 244 -0.99 -17.82 -1.34
C GLU A 244 -1.28 -18.62 -0.06
N ILE A 245 -2.53 -18.58 0.40
CA ILE A 245 -2.97 -19.36 1.56
C ILE A 245 -2.79 -20.87 1.28
N LEU A 246 -3.17 -21.35 0.09
CA LEU A 246 -2.94 -22.75 -0.28
C LEU A 246 -1.44 -23.11 -0.32
N CYS A 247 -0.58 -22.18 -0.74
CA CYS A 247 0.89 -22.36 -0.74
C CYS A 247 1.47 -22.63 0.65
N ARG A 248 0.74 -22.31 1.72
CA ARG A 248 1.14 -22.66 3.10
C ARG A 248 1.19 -24.17 3.35
N ALA A 249 0.51 -24.98 2.54
CA ALA A 249 0.61 -26.44 2.61
C ALA A 249 2.04 -26.97 2.34
N MET A 250 2.89 -26.17 1.70
CA MET A 250 4.27 -26.53 1.33
C MET A 250 5.34 -25.76 2.12
N LEU A 251 5.01 -25.23 3.30
CA LEU A 251 5.99 -24.57 4.17
C LEU A 251 7.11 -25.52 4.64
N GLN A 252 8.33 -24.99 4.72
CA GLN A 252 9.48 -25.73 5.26
C GLN A 252 9.34 -26.04 6.76
N SER A 253 8.65 -25.18 7.53
CA SER A 253 8.37 -25.35 8.96
C SER A 253 7.37 -26.47 9.27
N ARG A 254 6.91 -27.24 8.26
CA ARG A 254 5.99 -28.39 8.29
C ARG A 254 4.55 -28.10 8.76
N SER A 255 4.31 -27.06 9.56
CA SER A 255 2.95 -26.61 9.89
C SER A 255 2.50 -25.51 8.92
N PRO A 256 1.30 -25.60 8.30
CA PRO A 256 0.79 -24.54 7.44
C PRO A 256 0.59 -23.19 8.18
N PHE A 257 0.24 -23.23 9.46
CA PHE A 257 0.07 -22.07 10.33
C PHE A 257 0.59 -22.38 11.74
N ASP A 258 1.24 -21.41 12.39
CA ASP A 258 1.72 -21.51 13.78
C ASP A 258 1.05 -20.47 14.68
N ASP A 259 1.36 -20.53 15.98
CA ASP A 259 0.73 -19.71 17.02
C ASP A 259 0.83 -18.20 16.75
N GLY A 260 1.93 -17.74 16.15
CA GLY A 260 2.08 -16.34 15.77
C GLY A 260 1.16 -15.93 14.60
N ASP A 261 0.76 -16.86 13.74
CA ASP A 261 -0.29 -16.59 12.74
C ASP A 261 -1.67 -16.46 13.43
N PHE A 262 -1.95 -17.29 14.44
CA PHE A 262 -3.23 -17.25 15.18
C PHE A 262 -3.38 -15.97 16.01
N GLU A 263 -2.29 -15.47 16.59
CA GLU A 263 -2.29 -14.29 17.45
C GLU A 263 -2.74 -13.01 16.71
N LEU A 264 -2.46 -12.93 15.40
CA LEU A 264 -2.92 -11.84 14.55
C LEU A 264 -4.44 -11.79 14.36
N PHE A 265 -5.15 -12.88 14.62
CA PHE A 265 -6.61 -13.01 14.52
C PHE A 265 -7.29 -13.11 15.90
N SER A 266 -6.59 -12.74 16.98
CA SER A 266 -7.08 -12.89 18.36
C SER A 266 -8.21 -11.95 18.76
N ALA A 267 -8.45 -10.87 17.99
CA ALA A 267 -9.54 -9.93 18.25
C ALA A 267 -10.91 -10.64 18.24
N PRO A 268 -11.81 -10.38 19.22
CA PRO A 268 -13.10 -11.07 19.34
C PRO A 268 -13.96 -11.04 18.07
N GLU A 269 -13.89 -9.94 17.33
CA GLU A 269 -14.65 -9.68 16.09
C GLU A 269 -14.20 -10.62 14.95
N ARG A 270 -13.01 -11.23 15.06
CA ARG A 270 -12.41 -12.10 14.05
C ARG A 270 -12.57 -13.59 14.34
N LYS A 271 -13.49 -13.95 15.25
CA LYS A 271 -13.77 -15.36 15.59
C LYS A 271 -14.01 -16.23 14.36
N ARG A 272 -14.73 -15.71 13.35
CA ARG A 272 -15.03 -16.44 12.11
C ARG A 272 -13.75 -16.78 11.31
N ASP A 273 -12.82 -15.83 11.22
CA ASP A 273 -11.52 -16.06 10.58
C ASP A 273 -10.68 -17.06 11.38
N LEU A 274 -10.67 -16.93 12.71
CA LEU A 274 -9.91 -17.83 13.59
C LEU A 274 -10.40 -19.28 13.49
N ASP A 275 -11.72 -19.49 13.46
CA ASP A 275 -12.33 -20.80 13.30
C ASP A 275 -11.98 -21.39 11.91
N ALA A 276 -12.06 -20.59 10.84
CA ALA A 276 -11.68 -21.00 9.49
C ALA A 276 -10.18 -21.32 9.37
N LEU A 277 -9.30 -20.50 9.94
CA LEU A 277 -7.85 -20.69 9.96
C LEU A 277 -7.47 -21.97 10.71
N THR A 278 -8.15 -22.25 11.82
CA THR A 278 -7.96 -23.48 12.60
C THR A 278 -8.32 -24.72 11.80
N ALA A 279 -9.48 -24.71 11.13
CA ALA A 279 -9.91 -25.80 10.27
C ALA A 279 -8.95 -25.99 9.07
N LEU A 280 -8.54 -24.87 8.47
CA LEU A 280 -7.65 -24.87 7.31
C LEU A 280 -6.25 -25.40 7.65
N ARG A 281 -5.68 -25.05 8.82
CA ARG A 281 -4.41 -25.61 9.28
C ARG A 281 -4.42 -27.12 9.27
N LYS A 282 -5.47 -27.73 9.83
CA LYS A 282 -5.64 -29.19 9.85
C LYS A 282 -5.79 -29.73 8.43
N LEU A 283 -6.70 -29.14 7.65
CA LEU A 283 -7.01 -29.60 6.31
C LEU A 283 -5.78 -29.59 5.38
N LEU A 284 -5.00 -28.49 5.37
CA LEU A 284 -3.80 -28.41 4.52
C LEU A 284 -2.72 -29.42 4.95
N ALA A 285 -2.57 -29.67 6.26
CA ALA A 285 -1.63 -30.67 6.78
C ALA A 285 -2.03 -32.10 6.36
N ASP A 286 -3.33 -32.39 6.32
CA ASP A 286 -3.86 -33.69 5.92
C ASP A 286 -3.82 -33.87 4.39
N LYS A 287 -4.21 -32.85 3.63
CA LYS A 287 -4.31 -32.87 2.16
C LYS A 287 -2.97 -33.00 1.45
N LYS A 288 -1.89 -32.42 1.98
CA LYS A 288 -0.52 -32.51 1.43
C LYS A 288 -0.41 -32.19 -0.07
N PHE A 289 -1.08 -31.12 -0.51
CA PHE A 289 -1.04 -30.67 -1.90
C PHE A 289 0.38 -30.42 -2.41
N GLN A 290 0.58 -30.59 -3.71
CA GLN A 290 1.79 -30.20 -4.42
C GLN A 290 1.44 -29.06 -5.38
N ILE A 291 1.72 -27.82 -5.00
CA ILE A 291 1.53 -26.64 -5.85
C ILE A 291 2.77 -26.48 -6.73
N GLU A 292 2.72 -27.15 -7.87
CA GLU A 292 3.86 -27.24 -8.80
C GLU A 292 4.03 -25.97 -9.63
N ARG A 293 2.95 -25.20 -9.85
CA ARG A 293 2.94 -23.93 -10.61
C ARG A 293 1.91 -22.98 -10.03
N PHE A 294 2.25 -21.71 -9.89
CA PHE A 294 1.29 -20.67 -9.51
C PHE A 294 1.53 -19.41 -10.32
N VAL A 295 0.59 -19.08 -11.21
CA VAL A 295 0.58 -17.81 -11.94
C VAL A 295 -0.35 -16.84 -11.24
N ARG A 296 0.24 -15.89 -10.52
CA ARG A 296 -0.47 -14.91 -9.72
C ARG A 296 -0.53 -13.56 -10.45
N VAL A 297 -1.72 -13.19 -10.91
CA VAL A 297 -1.94 -11.99 -11.74
C VAL A 297 -2.54 -10.86 -10.92
N ALA A 298 -1.86 -9.72 -10.85
CA ALA A 298 -2.32 -8.47 -10.21
C ALA A 298 -2.81 -8.62 -8.76
N CYS A 299 -2.23 -9.56 -8.01
CA CYS A 299 -2.65 -9.81 -6.62
C CYS A 299 -2.18 -8.67 -5.70
N PRO A 300 -3.03 -8.12 -4.82
CA PRO A 300 -2.62 -7.17 -3.78
C PRO A 300 -1.92 -7.92 -2.64
N ALA A 301 -0.80 -8.59 -2.91
CA ALA A 301 -0.17 -9.49 -1.96
C ALA A 301 0.43 -8.77 -0.73
N ARG A 302 0.70 -7.45 -0.81
CA ARG A 302 1.01 -6.57 0.34
C ARG A 302 -0.15 -5.63 0.69
N GLY A 303 -1.35 -5.90 0.18
CA GLY A 303 -2.49 -5.01 0.22
C GLY A 303 -2.42 -3.85 -0.76
N THR A 304 -3.51 -3.10 -0.90
CA THR A 304 -3.62 -1.90 -1.76
C THR A 304 -4.00 -0.70 -0.91
N THR A 305 -3.31 0.42 -1.05
CA THR A 305 -3.60 1.61 -0.22
C THR A 305 -4.91 2.29 -0.60
N LEU A 306 -5.51 1.98 -1.75
CA LEU A 306 -6.86 2.45 -2.06
C LEU A 306 -7.89 1.89 -1.08
N ALA A 307 -7.67 0.67 -0.58
CA ALA A 307 -8.53 0.06 0.42
C ALA A 307 -8.30 0.66 1.83
N ASP A 308 -7.23 1.44 2.07
CA ASP A 308 -6.89 1.98 3.40
C ASP A 308 -7.89 3.06 3.84
N GLY A 309 -8.95 2.66 4.56
CA GLY A 309 -9.89 3.56 5.27
C GLY A 309 -10.92 4.32 4.43
N HIS A 310 -10.90 4.22 3.10
CA HIS A 310 -11.82 4.93 2.19
C HIS A 310 -12.41 4.00 1.12
N LEU A 311 -13.20 3.01 1.55
CA LEU A 311 -13.85 2.04 0.66
C LEU A 311 -14.72 2.70 -0.42
N ASP A 312 -15.35 3.83 -0.10
CA ASP A 312 -16.10 4.67 -1.04
C ASP A 312 -15.25 5.19 -2.19
N ARG A 313 -14.03 5.68 -1.91
CA ARG A 313 -13.09 6.17 -2.94
C ARG A 313 -12.56 5.03 -3.79
N TYR A 314 -12.19 3.91 -3.16
CA TYR A 314 -11.77 2.70 -3.86
C TYR A 314 -12.84 2.20 -4.83
N LEU A 315 -14.08 2.06 -4.36
CA LEU A 315 -15.20 1.60 -5.18
C LEU A 315 -15.60 2.63 -6.23
N SER A 316 -15.45 3.93 -5.95
CA SER A 316 -15.64 4.98 -6.96
C SER A 316 -14.66 4.78 -8.12
N ILE A 317 -13.38 4.53 -7.85
CA ILE A 317 -12.38 4.26 -8.90
C ILE A 317 -12.76 3.02 -9.71
N ILE A 318 -13.13 1.92 -9.04
CA ILE A 318 -13.57 0.70 -9.73
C ILE A 318 -14.76 0.99 -10.66
N VAL A 319 -15.79 1.67 -10.17
CA VAL A 319 -16.98 1.97 -10.98
C VAL A 319 -16.63 2.85 -12.18
N ASN A 320 -15.78 3.88 -12.02
CA ASN A 320 -15.29 4.69 -13.14
C ASN A 320 -14.48 3.86 -14.14
N MET A 321 -13.67 2.90 -13.67
CA MET A 321 -12.93 2.00 -14.57
C MET A 321 -13.85 1.13 -15.39
N LEU A 322 -14.80 0.46 -14.75
CA LEU A 322 -15.76 -0.41 -15.43
C LEU A 322 -16.60 0.36 -16.45
N GLU A 323 -16.93 1.61 -16.16
CA GLU A 323 -17.73 2.47 -17.05
C GLU A 323 -17.06 2.76 -18.40
N GLN A 324 -15.74 2.91 -18.39
CA GLN A 324 -14.94 3.24 -19.57
C GLN A 324 -14.73 2.04 -20.49
N ILE A 325 -15.04 0.82 -20.03
CA ILE A 325 -15.03 -0.38 -20.86
C ILE A 325 -16.24 -0.34 -21.82
N PRO A 326 -16.04 -0.32 -23.15
CA PRO A 326 -17.15 -0.21 -24.11
C PRO A 326 -18.22 -1.29 -23.91
N GLY A 327 -19.49 -0.88 -23.79
CA GLY A 327 -20.64 -1.77 -23.60
C GLY A 327 -20.81 -2.32 -22.18
N PHE A 328 -19.88 -2.05 -21.26
CA PHE A 328 -19.91 -2.63 -19.91
C PHE A 328 -20.96 -2.02 -18.99
N LYS A 329 -21.45 -0.80 -19.27
CA LYS A 329 -22.60 -0.19 -18.57
C LYS A 329 -23.88 -1.03 -18.59
N LEU A 330 -24.00 -1.95 -19.55
CA LEU A 330 -25.15 -2.85 -19.68
C LEU A 330 -24.87 -4.24 -19.07
N ASN A 331 -23.69 -4.43 -18.49
CA ASN A 331 -23.26 -5.70 -17.92
C ASN A 331 -23.72 -5.82 -16.45
N PRO A 332 -24.26 -6.98 -16.02
CA PRO A 332 -24.63 -7.21 -14.62
C PRO A 332 -23.50 -6.96 -13.60
N VAL A 333 -22.24 -7.08 -14.00
CA VAL A 333 -21.09 -6.78 -13.15
C VAL A 333 -21.01 -5.28 -12.82
N TYR A 334 -21.36 -4.39 -13.77
CA TYR A 334 -21.43 -2.96 -13.52
C TYR A 334 -22.55 -2.62 -12.52
N ASP A 335 -23.71 -3.24 -12.67
CA ASP A 335 -24.84 -3.07 -11.74
C ASP A 335 -24.48 -3.57 -10.32
N ALA A 336 -23.77 -4.70 -10.23
CA ALA A 336 -23.30 -5.25 -8.97
C ALA A 336 -22.24 -4.35 -8.29
N ALA A 337 -21.28 -3.81 -9.04
CA ALA A 337 -20.30 -2.85 -8.54
C ALA A 337 -20.96 -1.54 -8.09
N SER A 338 -21.93 -1.04 -8.85
CA SER A 338 -22.74 0.14 -8.51
C SER A 338 -23.57 -0.10 -7.23
N ALA A 339 -24.17 -1.29 -7.08
CA ALA A 339 -24.89 -1.65 -5.88
C ALA A 339 -23.99 -1.71 -4.64
N LEU A 340 -22.79 -2.30 -4.78
CA LEU A 340 -21.80 -2.36 -3.71
C LEU A 340 -21.36 -0.96 -3.29
N LEU A 341 -21.01 -0.09 -4.26
CA LEU A 341 -20.62 1.30 -4.01
C LEU A 341 -21.71 2.03 -3.22
N LEU A 342 -22.95 2.01 -3.71
CA LEU A 342 -24.05 2.73 -3.06
C LEU A 342 -24.35 2.19 -1.66
N ALA A 343 -24.26 0.88 -1.47
CA ALA A 343 -24.48 0.27 -0.17
C ALA A 343 -23.37 0.66 0.83
N VAL A 344 -22.10 0.61 0.41
CA VAL A 344 -20.94 1.03 1.23
C VAL A 344 -21.04 2.51 1.62
N VAL A 345 -21.33 3.39 0.66
CA VAL A 345 -21.46 4.83 0.93
C VAL A 345 -22.65 5.09 1.85
N LYS A 346 -23.81 4.50 1.57
CA LYS A 346 -25.03 4.72 2.36
C LYS A 346 -24.85 4.24 3.80
N LYS A 347 -24.35 3.03 3.99
CA LYS A 347 -24.21 2.40 5.31
C LYS A 347 -22.99 2.90 6.09
N ARG A 348 -22.04 3.59 5.42
CA ARG A 348 -20.74 3.97 5.99
C ARG A 348 -20.04 2.74 6.58
N THR A 349 -19.94 1.74 5.73
CA THR A 349 -19.48 0.39 6.09
C THR A 349 -18.07 0.40 6.68
N ASP A 350 -17.91 -0.25 7.83
CA ASP A 350 -16.59 -0.60 8.37
C ASP A 350 -16.02 -1.73 7.48
N PRO A 351 -14.76 -1.62 7.02
CA PRO A 351 -14.02 -2.71 6.38
C PRO A 351 -14.28 -4.11 6.92
N GLN A 352 -14.32 -4.27 8.25
CA GLN A 352 -14.47 -5.56 8.91
C GLN A 352 -15.83 -6.24 8.63
N GLU A 353 -16.86 -5.47 8.25
CA GLU A 353 -18.17 -6.02 7.86
C GLU A 353 -18.10 -6.74 6.50
N LEU A 354 -17.11 -6.43 5.67
CA LEU A 354 -16.85 -7.06 4.37
C LEU A 354 -15.43 -7.67 4.37
N PRO A 355 -15.23 -8.81 5.05
CA PRO A 355 -13.89 -9.38 5.29
C PRO A 355 -13.13 -9.72 4.00
N GLY A 356 -13.84 -9.91 2.88
CA GLY A 356 -13.22 -10.10 1.58
C GLY A 356 -12.55 -8.84 1.01
N LEU A 357 -13.05 -7.65 1.35
CA LEU A 357 -12.41 -6.36 1.05
C LEU A 357 -11.33 -6.02 2.08
N GLU A 358 -11.60 -6.21 3.37
CA GLU A 358 -10.64 -5.94 4.45
C GLU A 358 -9.33 -6.67 4.24
N ALA A 359 -9.38 -7.93 3.80
CA ALA A 359 -8.20 -8.74 3.53
C ALA A 359 -7.26 -8.19 2.44
N GLN A 360 -7.68 -7.16 1.69
CA GLN A 360 -6.86 -6.46 0.69
C GLN A 360 -6.21 -5.19 1.25
N MET A 361 -6.47 -4.84 2.51
CA MET A 361 -5.84 -3.71 3.17
C MET A 361 -4.42 -4.11 3.61
N PRO A 362 -3.42 -3.22 3.46
CA PRO A 362 -2.05 -3.51 3.91
C PRO A 362 -2.01 -3.91 5.38
N THR A 363 -2.80 -3.25 6.22
CA THR A 363 -2.87 -3.46 7.67
C THR A 363 -3.65 -4.72 8.09
N SER A 364 -4.27 -5.44 7.15
CA SER A 364 -5.08 -6.61 7.48
C SER A 364 -4.24 -7.75 8.09
N PRO A 365 -4.77 -8.51 9.06
CA PRO A 365 -4.09 -9.66 9.63
C PRO A 365 -3.63 -10.68 8.57
N LEU A 366 -4.44 -10.89 7.52
CA LEU A 366 -4.08 -11.82 6.46
C LEU A 366 -2.85 -11.37 5.68
N VAL A 367 -2.79 -10.11 5.25
CA VAL A 367 -1.62 -9.58 4.53
C VAL A 367 -0.37 -9.74 5.37
N ARG A 368 -0.45 -9.49 6.69
CA ARG A 368 0.65 -9.72 7.62
C ARG A 368 1.07 -11.19 7.65
N VAL A 369 0.13 -12.13 7.86
CA VAL A 369 0.43 -13.58 7.84
C VAL A 369 1.12 -14.02 6.55
N LEU A 370 0.63 -13.56 5.40
CA LEU A 370 1.16 -13.97 4.10
C LEU A 370 2.55 -13.39 3.82
N ASN A 371 2.94 -12.27 4.43
CA ASN A 371 4.25 -11.64 4.24
C ASN A 371 5.21 -11.88 5.41
N ARG A 372 4.88 -12.77 6.35
CA ARG A 372 5.74 -13.04 7.51
C ARG A 372 7.09 -13.64 7.08
N PRO A 373 8.23 -13.01 7.43
CA PRO A 373 9.55 -13.54 7.12
C PRO A 373 9.80 -14.92 7.75
N GLY A 374 10.64 -15.74 7.12
CA GLY A 374 11.01 -17.07 7.65
C GLY A 374 9.99 -18.17 7.36
N GLN A 375 8.82 -17.83 6.79
CA GLN A 375 7.80 -18.78 6.36
C GLN A 375 7.98 -19.14 4.88
N ALA A 376 9.13 -19.69 4.52
CA ALA A 376 9.43 -20.07 3.14
C ALA A 376 8.65 -21.32 2.71
N THR A 377 8.04 -21.27 1.51
CA THR A 377 7.31 -22.36 0.88
C THR A 377 8.03 -22.89 -0.36
N GLY A 378 7.87 -24.19 -0.61
CA GLY A 378 8.37 -24.87 -1.81
C GLY A 378 7.50 -24.68 -3.07
N ALA A 379 6.37 -23.98 -2.97
CA ALA A 379 5.50 -23.73 -4.12
C ALA A 379 6.16 -22.78 -5.14
N ASP A 380 6.07 -23.12 -6.43
CA ASP A 380 6.53 -22.24 -7.53
C ASP A 380 5.69 -20.95 -7.59
N LEU A 381 6.26 -19.86 -8.12
CA LEU A 381 5.56 -18.60 -8.29
C LEU A 381 6.02 -17.84 -9.54
N HIS A 382 5.05 -17.52 -10.38
CA HIS A 382 5.13 -16.57 -11.47
C HIS A 382 4.20 -15.38 -11.17
N VAL A 383 4.75 -14.17 -11.09
CA VAL A 383 3.99 -12.94 -10.87
C VAL A 383 3.77 -12.26 -12.23
N VAL A 384 2.51 -11.98 -12.55
CA VAL A 384 2.16 -11.09 -13.67
C VAL A 384 1.57 -9.82 -13.06
N GLY A 385 2.16 -8.68 -13.38
CA GLY A 385 1.70 -7.38 -12.93
C GLY A 385 1.70 -6.36 -14.04
N GLY A 386 1.29 -5.16 -13.71
CA GLY A 386 1.15 -4.07 -14.67
C GLY A 386 1.60 -2.75 -14.06
N ASP A 387 2.08 -1.87 -14.94
CA ASP A 387 2.38 -0.48 -14.67
C ASP A 387 1.83 0.39 -15.82
N LEU A 388 0.85 1.23 -15.50
CA LEU A 388 0.24 2.14 -16.45
C LEU A 388 1.21 3.30 -16.76
N ALA A 389 1.77 3.32 -17.98
CA ALA A 389 2.73 4.33 -18.44
C ALA A 389 2.21 5.15 -19.64
N GLY A 390 2.66 6.41 -19.77
CA GLY A 390 2.31 7.30 -20.89
C GLY A 390 0.99 8.09 -20.75
N ASP A 391 0.70 8.91 -21.76
CA ASP A 391 -0.56 9.64 -21.97
C ASP A 391 -1.58 8.72 -22.66
N THR A 392 -2.77 8.59 -22.10
CA THR A 392 -3.74 7.53 -22.44
C THR A 392 -5.17 8.04 -22.44
N ALA A 393 -6.12 7.22 -22.90
CA ALA A 393 -7.56 7.44 -22.67
C ALA A 393 -7.93 7.47 -21.18
N TRP A 394 -7.03 6.98 -20.31
CA TRP A 394 -7.17 6.92 -18.86
C TRP A 394 -6.43 8.03 -18.12
N SER A 395 -5.87 9.02 -18.82
CA SER A 395 -4.94 10.01 -18.24
C SER A 395 -5.52 10.75 -17.03
N THR A 396 -6.81 11.10 -17.07
CA THR A 396 -7.53 11.69 -15.95
C THR A 396 -7.63 10.73 -14.77
N LEU A 397 -8.14 9.50 -14.98
CA LEU A 397 -8.29 8.53 -13.89
C LEU A 397 -6.94 8.14 -13.29
N LYS A 398 -5.92 7.97 -14.15
CA LYS A 398 -4.53 7.75 -13.76
C LYS A 398 -4.01 8.86 -12.87
N ALA A 399 -4.27 10.13 -13.18
CA ALA A 399 -3.85 11.25 -12.35
C ALA A 399 -4.47 11.16 -10.95
N LEU A 400 -5.78 10.87 -10.86
CA LEU A 400 -6.47 10.72 -9.58
C LEU A 400 -5.87 9.56 -8.76
N VAL A 401 -5.65 8.41 -9.39
CA VAL A 401 -5.09 7.22 -8.75
C VAL A 401 -3.63 7.44 -8.32
N THR A 402 -2.83 8.10 -9.15
CA THR A 402 -1.43 8.45 -8.84
C THR A 402 -1.35 9.35 -7.60
N ASP A 403 -2.27 10.29 -7.47
CA ASP A 403 -2.36 11.19 -6.30
C ASP A 403 -2.72 10.41 -5.02
N LEU A 404 -3.53 9.36 -5.12
CA LEU A 404 -3.91 8.49 -4.00
C LEU A 404 -2.81 7.49 -3.61
N TYR A 405 -1.96 7.07 -4.55
CA TYR A 405 -0.88 6.09 -4.33
C TYR A 405 0.48 6.66 -3.98
N TYR A 406 0.56 7.93 -3.57
CA TYR A 406 1.85 8.59 -3.31
C TYR A 406 2.85 8.43 -4.48
N ARG A 407 2.34 8.35 -5.72
CA ARG A 407 3.10 8.20 -6.97
C ARG A 407 3.84 6.86 -7.16
N GLU A 408 3.38 5.78 -6.55
CA GLU A 408 3.85 4.43 -6.88
C GLU A 408 3.30 3.95 -8.24
N ASP A 409 4.11 3.14 -8.95
CA ASP A 409 3.70 2.42 -10.16
C ASP A 409 2.50 1.50 -9.84
N ASN A 410 1.52 1.43 -10.74
CA ASN A 410 0.25 0.73 -10.48
C ASN A 410 -0.52 0.38 -11.76
N ASP A 411 -1.49 -0.52 -11.64
CA ASP A 411 -2.43 -0.90 -12.70
C ASP A 411 -3.84 -0.29 -12.55
N LEU A 412 -3.91 0.88 -11.89
CA LEU A 412 -5.09 1.62 -11.44
C LEU A 412 -5.79 1.09 -10.17
N VAL A 413 -5.56 -0.16 -9.76
CA VAL A 413 -6.24 -0.79 -8.60
C VAL A 413 -5.26 -1.36 -7.57
N VAL A 414 -4.09 -1.79 -8.02
CA VAL A 414 -3.05 -2.36 -7.16
C VAL A 414 -1.70 -1.76 -7.54
N ASN A 415 -0.93 -1.38 -6.53
CA ASN A 415 0.44 -0.87 -6.71
C ASN A 415 1.31 -2.02 -7.19
N THR A 416 2.09 -1.81 -8.24
CA THR A 416 3.00 -2.83 -8.80
C THR A 416 3.92 -3.42 -7.72
N PRO A 417 4.50 -2.63 -6.77
CA PRO A 417 5.29 -3.20 -5.67
C PRO A 417 4.53 -4.13 -4.72
N SER A 418 3.21 -3.98 -4.60
CA SER A 418 2.36 -4.86 -3.77
C SER A 418 2.23 -6.26 -4.39
N MET A 419 2.28 -6.35 -5.72
CA MET A 419 2.14 -7.61 -6.46
C MET A 419 3.27 -8.61 -6.20
N PHE A 420 4.41 -8.14 -5.69
CA PHE A 420 5.57 -8.95 -5.32
C PHE A 420 5.56 -9.45 -3.86
N GLY A 421 4.47 -9.23 -3.12
CA GLY A 421 4.28 -9.74 -1.76
C GLY A 421 4.05 -11.25 -1.65
N GLY A 422 3.62 -11.68 -0.47
CA GLY A 422 3.30 -13.08 -0.16
C GLY A 422 4.51 -13.85 0.38
N ALA A 423 4.33 -15.16 0.57
CA ALA A 423 5.28 -15.97 1.31
C ALA A 423 6.62 -16.09 0.57
N GLU A 424 7.71 -16.22 1.31
CA GLU A 424 9.02 -16.43 0.68
C GLU A 424 9.03 -17.74 -0.10
N ARG A 425 9.69 -17.77 -1.25
CA ARG A 425 9.87 -18.99 -2.05
C ARG A 425 11.27 -19.54 -1.85
N THR A 426 11.38 -20.85 -1.72
CA THR A 426 12.68 -21.54 -1.69
C THR A 426 13.32 -21.60 -3.09
N GLY A 427 12.48 -21.56 -4.13
CA GLY A 427 12.88 -21.45 -5.53
C GLY A 427 12.93 -20.00 -6.03
N VAL A 428 13.32 -19.84 -7.29
CA VAL A 428 13.35 -18.54 -7.97
C VAL A 428 11.93 -18.08 -8.26
N ILE A 429 11.55 -16.90 -7.76
CA ILE A 429 10.33 -16.22 -8.18
C ILE A 429 10.55 -15.66 -9.59
N ARG A 430 9.59 -15.89 -10.49
CA ARG A 430 9.63 -15.35 -11.85
C ARG A 430 8.58 -14.25 -11.99
N TYR A 431 8.85 -13.22 -12.79
CA TYR A 431 7.91 -12.12 -12.94
C TYR A 431 7.90 -11.50 -14.34
N TRP A 432 6.76 -10.91 -14.68
CA TRP A 432 6.57 -10.07 -15.85
C TRP A 432 5.70 -8.87 -15.45
N ILE A 433 6.19 -7.66 -15.71
CA ILE A 433 5.42 -6.43 -15.54
C ILE A 433 5.12 -5.88 -16.93
N ASP A 434 3.85 -5.88 -17.31
CA ASP A 434 3.41 -5.22 -18.53
C ASP A 434 3.43 -3.70 -18.32
N THR A 435 4.04 -2.97 -19.24
CA THR A 435 4.18 -1.51 -19.16
C THR A 435 3.60 -0.87 -20.41
N GLY A 436 2.68 0.07 -20.26
CA GLY A 436 2.13 0.76 -21.42
C GLY A 436 0.83 1.49 -21.16
N GLY A 437 0.33 2.17 -22.19
CA GLY A 437 -0.84 3.03 -22.08
C GLY A 437 -2.19 2.31 -22.05
N SER A 438 -2.18 1.02 -22.35
CA SER A 438 -3.35 0.13 -22.34
C SER A 438 -3.34 -0.86 -21.17
N VAL A 439 -2.40 -0.72 -20.23
CA VAL A 439 -2.29 -1.60 -19.06
C VAL A 439 -3.32 -1.19 -18.02
N ASP A 440 -4.18 -2.13 -17.64
CA ASP A 440 -5.13 -1.94 -16.55
C ASP A 440 -5.45 -3.27 -15.86
N HIS A 441 -6.04 -3.15 -14.67
CA HIS A 441 -6.34 -4.27 -13.79
C HIS A 441 -7.24 -5.37 -14.39
N PHE A 442 -8.06 -5.05 -15.41
CA PHE A 442 -9.12 -5.91 -15.92
C PHE A 442 -8.79 -6.60 -17.25
N HIS A 443 -7.68 -6.23 -17.92
CA HIS A 443 -7.39 -6.72 -19.27
C HIS A 443 -6.20 -7.69 -19.39
N TYR A 444 -5.57 -8.12 -18.29
CA TYR A 444 -4.43 -9.06 -18.35
C TYR A 444 -4.68 -10.35 -19.14
N PHE A 445 -5.90 -10.89 -19.11
CA PHE A 445 -6.25 -12.13 -19.82
C PHE A 445 -6.76 -11.89 -21.25
N ARG A 446 -7.01 -10.63 -21.64
CA ARG A 446 -7.36 -10.21 -23.01
C ARG A 446 -6.15 -9.67 -23.77
N ASN A 447 -5.21 -9.06 -23.05
CA ASN A 447 -3.93 -8.65 -23.64
C ASN A 447 -3.17 -9.89 -24.09
N ALA A 448 -2.85 -9.94 -25.38
CA ALA A 448 -2.29 -11.11 -26.02
C ALA A 448 -0.92 -11.51 -25.45
N ASP A 449 -0.08 -10.56 -25.04
CA ASP A 449 1.25 -10.86 -24.49
C ASP A 449 1.14 -11.49 -23.10
N THR A 450 0.43 -10.82 -22.18
CA THR A 450 0.24 -11.32 -20.81
C THR A 450 -0.53 -12.63 -20.78
N ALA A 451 -1.58 -12.78 -21.59
CA ALA A 451 -2.33 -14.04 -21.70
C ALA A 451 -1.45 -15.19 -22.23
N SER A 452 -0.58 -14.92 -23.21
CA SER A 452 0.35 -15.93 -23.73
C SER A 452 1.39 -16.36 -22.68
N ARG A 453 1.90 -15.42 -21.89
CA ARG A 453 2.85 -15.71 -20.80
C ARG A 453 2.20 -16.52 -19.69
N VAL A 454 0.95 -16.21 -19.31
CA VAL A 454 0.20 -16.99 -18.32
C VAL A 454 0.07 -18.45 -18.77
N VAL A 455 -0.31 -18.69 -20.02
CA VAL A 455 -0.40 -20.06 -20.56
C VAL A 455 0.98 -20.72 -20.67
N ALA A 456 2.00 -19.98 -21.12
CA ALA A 456 3.36 -20.50 -21.21
C ALA A 456 3.92 -20.93 -19.85
N ALA A 457 3.71 -20.16 -18.78
CA ALA A 457 4.13 -20.55 -17.43
C ALA A 457 3.48 -21.87 -16.96
N LEU A 458 2.30 -22.22 -17.49
CA LEU A 458 1.60 -23.46 -17.15
C LEU A 458 1.97 -24.62 -18.06
N VAL A 459 2.22 -24.39 -19.35
CA VAL A 459 2.36 -25.48 -20.35
C VAL A 459 3.82 -25.65 -20.81
N HIS A 460 4.60 -24.57 -20.83
CA HIS A 460 5.98 -24.50 -21.32
C HIS A 460 6.89 -23.93 -20.22
N PRO A 461 7.13 -24.66 -19.11
CA PRO A 461 7.86 -24.14 -17.95
C PRO A 461 9.31 -23.75 -18.23
N ASP A 462 9.89 -24.28 -19.32
CA ASP A 462 11.25 -23.97 -19.76
C ASP A 462 11.33 -22.75 -20.69
N ALA A 463 10.18 -22.16 -21.05
CA ALA A 463 10.16 -20.97 -21.90
C ALA A 463 10.68 -19.75 -21.12
N ASP A 464 11.71 -19.09 -21.68
CA ASP A 464 12.30 -17.87 -21.13
C ASP A 464 11.44 -16.63 -21.44
N VAL A 465 10.23 -16.60 -20.87
CA VAL A 465 9.25 -15.53 -21.05
C VAL A 465 8.94 -14.79 -19.74
N PHE A 466 9.70 -15.04 -18.68
CA PHE A 466 9.64 -14.32 -17.42
C PHE A 466 11.04 -13.98 -16.93
N HIS A 467 11.17 -12.88 -16.19
CA HIS A 467 12.42 -12.49 -15.55
C HIS A 467 12.57 -13.17 -14.19
N PRO A 468 13.77 -13.69 -13.84
CA PRO A 468 14.05 -14.16 -12.49
C PRO A 468 14.14 -12.96 -11.53
N LEU A 469 13.46 -13.05 -10.39
CA LEU A 469 13.59 -12.08 -9.31
C LEU A 469 14.83 -12.39 -8.49
N GLU A 470 15.94 -11.70 -8.79
CA GLU A 470 17.17 -11.81 -8.01
C GLU A 470 17.06 -11.01 -6.70
N LYS A 471 16.90 -11.69 -5.56
CA LYS A 471 17.12 -11.09 -4.24
C LYS A 471 18.62 -11.15 -3.92
N LYS A 472 19.37 -10.08 -4.22
CA LYS A 472 20.72 -9.89 -3.68
C LYS A 472 20.61 -9.08 -2.39
N PRO A 473 20.92 -9.65 -1.21
CA PRO A 473 21.03 -8.86 0.00
C PRO A 473 22.08 -7.78 -0.27
N SER A 474 21.69 -6.51 -0.18
CA SER A 474 22.68 -5.44 -0.25
C SER A 474 23.44 -5.43 1.06
N GLU A 475 24.75 -5.64 1.00
CA GLU A 475 25.67 -5.46 2.12
C GLU A 475 26.85 -4.61 1.66
N ILE A 476 27.24 -3.61 2.46
CA ILE A 476 28.49 -2.89 2.25
C ILE A 476 29.60 -3.69 2.91
N THR A 477 30.51 -4.20 2.10
CA THR A 477 31.67 -4.95 2.57
C THR A 477 32.91 -4.06 2.63
N PRO A 478 33.98 -4.46 3.36
CA PRO A 478 35.27 -3.80 3.27
C PRO A 478 35.83 -3.68 1.85
N GLU A 479 35.38 -4.52 0.92
CA GLU A 479 35.73 -4.43 -0.49
C GLU A 479 35.16 -3.19 -1.16
N ASP A 480 33.97 -2.73 -0.76
CA ASP A 480 33.27 -1.62 -1.41
C ASP A 480 33.98 -0.28 -1.19
N TYR A 481 34.56 -0.07 0.00
CA TYR A 481 35.38 1.10 0.32
C TYR A 481 36.89 0.83 0.24
N ARG A 482 37.31 -0.34 -0.24
CA ARG A 482 38.74 -0.63 -0.41
C ARG A 482 39.38 0.37 -1.37
N LYS A 483 40.41 1.05 -0.87
CA LYS A 483 41.27 1.93 -1.66
C LYS A 483 41.84 1.17 -2.87
N ARG A 484 41.69 1.73 -4.08
CA ARG A 484 42.10 1.08 -5.34
C ARG A 484 43.53 1.37 -5.77
N THR A 485 44.28 2.14 -4.99
CA THR A 485 45.67 2.51 -5.27
C THR A 485 46.48 2.60 -3.99
N ILE A 486 47.80 2.42 -4.12
CA ILE A 486 48.76 2.57 -3.01
C ILE A 486 49.08 4.06 -2.79
N ALA A 487 49.02 4.87 -3.85
CA ALA A 487 49.31 6.30 -3.78
C ALA A 487 48.38 7.03 -2.79
N PRO A 488 48.85 8.06 -2.05
CA PRO A 488 47.97 8.89 -1.22
C PRO A 488 46.81 9.46 -2.04
N GLN A 489 45.61 9.44 -1.46
CA GLN A 489 44.39 9.95 -2.08
C GLN A 489 43.67 10.88 -1.09
N PRO A 490 42.84 11.81 -1.59
CA PRO A 490 41.93 12.57 -0.74
C PRO A 490 41.07 11.65 0.13
N ILE A 491 40.87 12.03 1.39
CA ILE A 491 39.98 11.31 2.29
C ILE A 491 38.57 11.87 2.13
N VAL A 492 37.55 11.01 2.07
CA VAL A 492 36.14 11.41 2.12
C VAL A 492 35.43 10.70 3.26
N ILE A 493 34.84 11.48 4.16
CA ILE A 493 33.97 10.99 5.24
C ILE A 493 32.53 11.02 4.73
N VAL A 494 31.85 9.89 4.81
CA VAL A 494 30.45 9.74 4.34
C VAL A 494 29.53 9.57 5.54
N LEU A 495 28.65 10.56 5.76
CA LEU A 495 27.66 10.57 6.82
C LEU A 495 26.27 10.23 6.29
N PRO A 496 25.59 9.21 6.84
CA PRO A 496 24.23 8.89 6.47
C PRO A 496 23.22 9.88 7.07
N GLY A 497 22.00 9.85 6.52
CA GLY A 497 20.82 10.44 7.13
C GLY A 497 20.28 9.63 8.31
N ILE A 498 19.17 10.09 8.88
CA ILE A 498 18.44 9.37 9.92
C ILE A 498 18.10 7.95 9.45
N MET A 499 18.27 6.96 10.33
CA MET A 499 18.07 5.54 10.04
C MET A 499 18.94 4.97 8.90
N GLY A 500 19.96 5.71 8.45
CA GLY A 500 20.88 5.28 7.41
C GLY A 500 22.10 4.49 7.93
N SER A 501 22.19 4.23 9.23
CA SER A 501 23.15 3.32 9.86
C SER A 501 22.45 2.05 10.33
N THR A 502 23.06 0.88 10.12
CA THR A 502 22.63 -0.38 10.75
C THR A 502 22.98 -0.36 12.24
N LEU A 503 22.08 -0.86 13.09
CA LEU A 503 22.24 -0.90 14.56
C LEU A 503 22.22 -2.36 15.05
N LYS A 504 23.12 -2.66 15.99
CA LYS A 504 23.18 -3.95 16.69
C LYS A 504 22.91 -3.76 18.18
N ALA A 505 22.24 -4.73 18.81
CA ALA A 505 22.12 -4.83 20.25
C ALA A 505 23.02 -5.99 20.73
N GLY A 506 24.20 -5.65 21.26
CA GLY A 506 25.27 -6.63 21.43
C GLY A 506 25.66 -7.27 20.09
N ASP A 507 25.62 -8.60 20.00
CA ASP A 507 25.93 -9.32 18.76
C ASP A 507 24.76 -9.39 17.77
N ASN A 508 23.54 -9.03 18.19
CA ASN A 508 22.34 -9.17 17.38
C ASN A 508 22.16 -7.97 16.45
N SER A 509 22.12 -8.20 15.13
CA SER A 509 21.74 -7.17 14.17
C SER A 509 20.24 -6.95 14.18
N VAL A 510 19.83 -5.72 14.49
CA VAL A 510 18.42 -5.36 14.69
C VAL A 510 17.90 -4.51 13.52
N TRP A 511 18.49 -3.34 13.28
CA TRP A 511 18.04 -2.45 12.20
C TRP A 511 18.52 -2.95 10.83
N MET A 512 17.60 -2.99 9.85
CA MET A 512 17.74 -3.66 8.53
C MET A 512 17.89 -5.18 8.56
N ASN A 513 17.59 -5.82 9.70
CA ASN A 513 17.39 -7.27 9.76
C ASN A 513 15.89 -7.58 9.78
N PHE A 514 15.33 -7.96 8.64
CA PHE A 514 13.88 -8.19 8.50
C PHE A 514 13.35 -9.29 9.43
N LEU A 515 14.13 -10.33 9.72
CA LEU A 515 13.73 -11.39 10.67
C LEU A 515 13.68 -10.85 12.10
N ALA A 516 14.69 -10.08 12.51
CA ALA A 516 14.71 -9.46 13.83
C ALA A 516 13.57 -8.44 13.98
N LEU A 517 13.37 -7.57 12.99
CA LEU A 517 12.26 -6.62 12.97
C LEU A 517 10.91 -7.32 13.02
N ALA A 518 10.76 -8.44 12.30
CA ALA A 518 9.53 -9.21 12.33
C ALA A 518 9.26 -9.88 13.68
N ALA A 519 10.30 -10.29 14.38
CA ALA A 519 10.22 -10.77 15.76
C ALA A 519 10.04 -9.64 16.79
N GLY A 520 9.73 -8.41 16.38
CA GLY A 520 9.53 -7.28 17.29
C GLY A 520 10.80 -6.50 17.63
N GLY A 521 11.90 -6.72 16.90
CA GLY A 521 13.22 -6.20 17.25
C GLY A 521 13.33 -4.68 17.31
N LEU A 522 12.36 -3.91 16.79
CA LEU A 522 12.36 -2.47 16.99
C LEU A 522 12.30 -2.11 18.50
N ALA A 523 11.59 -2.90 19.31
CA ALA A 523 11.55 -2.75 20.76
C ALA A 523 12.92 -2.98 21.42
N ASP A 524 13.78 -3.82 20.82
CA ASP A 524 15.16 -4.02 21.29
C ASP A 524 16.03 -2.76 21.08
N LEU A 525 15.54 -1.81 20.28
CA LEU A 525 16.13 -0.48 20.10
C LEU A 525 15.50 0.58 21.00
N ASP A 526 14.78 0.22 22.06
CA ASP A 526 14.32 1.20 23.04
C ASP A 526 15.49 2.05 23.60
N MET A 527 15.19 3.29 24.03
CA MET A 527 16.21 4.20 24.57
C MET A 527 16.90 3.64 25.83
N SER A 528 16.23 2.77 26.58
CA SER A 528 16.80 2.09 27.75
C SER A 528 17.69 0.90 27.40
N ALA A 529 17.73 0.46 26.14
CA ALA A 529 18.52 -0.69 25.73
C ALA A 529 20.02 -0.41 25.85
N ALA A 530 20.73 -1.30 26.54
CA ALA A 530 22.18 -1.24 26.69
C ALA A 530 22.90 -1.78 25.43
N ASN A 531 24.14 -1.34 25.22
CA ASN A 531 25.06 -1.87 24.20
C ASN A 531 24.52 -1.81 22.75
N ILE A 532 23.82 -0.73 22.43
CA ILE A 532 23.42 -0.47 21.04
C ILE A 532 24.57 0.21 20.30
N GLU A 533 25.01 -0.40 19.21
CA GLU A 533 26.15 0.07 18.44
C GLU A 533 25.83 0.20 16.94
N PRO A 534 26.26 1.31 16.31
CA PRO A 534 26.20 1.44 14.87
C PRO A 534 27.25 0.56 14.21
N SER A 535 26.83 -0.33 13.30
CA SER A 535 27.69 -1.35 12.70
C SER A 535 28.11 -1.07 11.25
N GLY A 536 27.41 -0.19 10.55
CA GLY A 536 27.66 0.08 9.14
C GLY A 536 26.63 1.05 8.55
N LEU A 537 26.81 1.37 7.26
CA LEU A 537 25.81 2.13 6.51
C LEU A 537 24.79 1.16 5.89
N VAL A 538 23.55 1.61 5.75
CA VAL A 538 22.51 0.83 5.07
C VAL A 538 22.87 0.66 3.59
N ALA A 539 23.09 -0.58 3.17
CA ALA A 539 23.72 -0.88 1.90
C ALA A 539 22.88 -0.48 0.68
N ASP A 540 21.57 -0.73 0.71
CA ASP A 540 20.63 -0.34 -0.35
C ASP A 540 20.72 1.14 -0.71
N SER A 541 21.06 1.98 0.28
CA SER A 541 21.14 3.43 0.13
C SER A 541 22.55 3.92 -0.23
N TYR A 542 23.60 3.35 0.37
CA TYR A 542 24.94 3.96 0.33
C TYR A 542 26.00 3.15 -0.43
N GLN A 543 25.76 1.87 -0.75
CA GLN A 543 26.81 1.01 -1.32
C GLN A 543 27.34 1.55 -2.66
N ARG A 544 26.43 1.96 -3.55
CA ARG A 544 26.79 2.50 -4.87
C ARG A 544 27.66 3.74 -4.76
N LEU A 545 27.32 4.65 -3.84
CA LEU A 545 28.08 5.88 -3.60
C LEU A 545 29.48 5.56 -3.05
N VAL A 546 29.56 4.71 -2.03
CA VAL A 546 30.82 4.32 -1.41
C VAL A 546 31.75 3.64 -2.42
N ARG A 547 31.22 2.71 -3.22
CA ARG A 547 31.97 2.02 -4.29
C ARG A 547 32.44 2.97 -5.39
N TYR A 548 31.65 3.98 -5.71
CA TYR A 548 32.04 5.01 -6.67
C TYR A 548 33.18 5.88 -6.12
N LEU A 549 33.05 6.37 -4.89
CA LEU A 549 34.05 7.23 -4.27
C LEU A 549 35.39 6.51 -4.03
N SER A 550 35.37 5.20 -3.71
CA SER A 550 36.59 4.42 -3.46
C SER A 550 37.51 4.29 -4.67
N GLN A 551 37.02 4.63 -5.86
CA GLN A 551 37.84 4.73 -7.07
C GLN A 551 38.87 5.87 -6.99
N THR A 552 38.52 6.98 -6.33
CA THR A 552 39.34 8.22 -6.31
C THR A 552 39.69 8.71 -4.91
N HIS A 553 39.04 8.19 -3.87
CA HIS A 553 39.19 8.62 -2.50
C HIS A 553 39.48 7.45 -1.57
N GLU A 554 40.13 7.74 -0.46
CA GLU A 554 40.02 6.89 0.72
C GLU A 554 38.68 7.18 1.40
N VAL A 555 37.75 6.22 1.39
CA VAL A 555 36.39 6.40 1.92
C VAL A 555 36.32 5.93 3.36
N ILE A 556 35.89 6.83 4.25
CA ILE A 556 35.64 6.54 5.66
C ILE A 556 34.13 6.65 5.90
N PRO A 557 33.40 5.53 6.02
CA PRO A 557 32.00 5.57 6.43
C PRO A 557 31.89 5.99 7.90
N PHE A 558 30.91 6.84 8.22
CA PHE A 558 30.64 7.27 9.59
C PHE A 558 29.23 6.84 10.03
N PRO A 559 29.02 5.57 10.39
CA PRO A 559 27.77 5.14 10.98
C PRO A 559 27.66 5.66 12.42
N TYR A 560 26.49 6.16 12.76
CA TYR A 560 26.16 6.68 14.08
C TYR A 560 24.78 6.19 14.54
N ASP A 561 24.59 6.16 15.86
CA ASP A 561 23.31 5.80 16.47
C ASP A 561 22.33 6.95 16.28
N TRP A 562 21.44 6.79 15.29
CA TRP A 562 20.48 7.79 14.87
C TRP A 562 19.32 7.99 15.88
N ARG A 563 19.28 7.21 16.96
CA ARG A 563 18.30 7.37 18.03
C ARG A 563 18.71 8.43 19.04
N LYS A 564 20.02 8.61 19.22
CA LYS A 564 20.61 9.58 20.16
C LYS A 564 20.64 10.98 19.55
N THR A 565 21.04 11.95 20.36
CA THR A 565 21.16 13.36 19.97
C THR A 565 22.16 13.54 18.82
N ILE A 566 21.94 14.57 18.01
CA ILE A 566 22.83 15.00 16.94
C ILE A 566 24.19 15.42 17.52
N THR A 567 24.21 15.95 18.75
CA THR A 567 25.43 16.34 19.47
C THR A 567 26.30 15.14 19.85
N ASP A 568 25.72 14.02 20.27
CA ASP A 568 26.47 12.76 20.50
C ASP A 568 27.18 12.29 19.23
N ALA A 569 26.48 12.34 18.10
CA ALA A 569 27.07 12.00 16.80
C ALA A 569 28.15 13.02 16.38
N ALA A 570 27.98 14.30 16.72
CA ALA A 570 28.91 15.37 16.40
C ALA A 570 30.24 15.23 17.16
N ASP A 571 30.21 14.85 18.44
CA ASP A 571 31.42 14.60 19.22
C ASP A 571 32.22 13.41 18.68
N ARG A 572 31.53 12.33 18.29
CA ARG A 572 32.17 11.19 17.62
C ARG A 572 32.77 11.59 16.27
N LEU A 573 32.07 12.45 15.50
CA LEU A 573 32.57 12.96 14.22
C LEU A 573 33.83 13.80 14.43
N ARG A 574 33.86 14.62 15.49
CA ARG A 574 35.01 15.46 15.84
C ARG A 574 36.28 14.62 16.03
N ALA A 575 36.17 13.55 16.82
CA ALA A 575 37.28 12.63 17.05
C ALA A 575 37.75 11.94 15.75
N LEU A 576 36.81 11.53 14.88
CA LEU A 576 37.16 10.93 13.59
C LEU A 576 37.83 11.93 12.65
N LEU A 577 37.33 13.17 12.58
CA LEU A 577 37.87 14.21 11.72
C LEU A 577 39.30 14.59 12.13
N GLU A 578 39.58 14.68 13.44
CA GLU A 578 40.93 14.90 13.98
C GLU A 578 41.92 13.82 13.52
N GLN A 579 41.49 12.55 13.56
CA GLN A 579 42.29 11.42 13.07
C GLN A 579 42.50 11.48 11.55
N ALA A 580 41.42 11.75 10.80
CA ALA A 580 41.47 11.87 9.35
C ALA A 580 42.38 13.02 8.88
N LEU A 581 42.31 14.18 9.55
CA LEU A 581 43.17 15.33 9.26
C LEU A 581 44.64 15.01 9.52
N SER A 582 44.94 14.42 10.68
CA SER A 582 46.31 14.04 11.04
C SER A 582 46.91 13.06 10.01
N LYS A 583 46.10 12.12 9.50
CA LYS A 583 46.49 11.21 8.42
C LYS A 583 46.68 11.91 7.08
N ALA A 584 45.77 12.82 6.72
CA ALA A 584 45.78 13.50 5.43
C ALA A 584 46.94 14.50 5.31
N GLU A 585 47.26 15.21 6.40
CA GLU A 585 48.37 16.17 6.49
C GLU A 585 49.73 15.52 6.25
N ALA A 586 49.93 14.27 6.69
CA ALA A 586 51.16 13.52 6.45
C ALA A 586 51.48 13.30 4.96
N HIS A 587 50.49 13.46 4.08
CA HIS A 587 50.61 13.23 2.64
C HIS A 587 50.06 14.39 1.79
N ASP A 588 49.87 15.57 2.39
CA ASP A 588 49.28 16.76 1.76
C ASP A 588 47.97 16.47 0.99
N GLN A 589 47.12 15.62 1.56
CA GLN A 589 45.82 15.29 0.97
C GLN A 589 44.69 16.10 1.64
N PRO A 590 43.64 16.48 0.90
CA PRO A 590 42.48 17.10 1.50
C PRO A 590 41.56 16.07 2.17
N VAL A 591 40.92 16.49 3.26
CA VAL A 591 39.75 15.80 3.82
C VAL A 591 38.48 16.46 3.27
N ARG A 592 37.51 15.63 2.89
CA ARG A 592 36.21 16.05 2.36
C ARG A 592 35.09 15.35 3.13
N ILE A 593 33.94 15.98 3.21
CA ILE A 593 32.77 15.46 3.91
C ILE A 593 31.58 15.45 2.96
N ILE A 594 30.89 14.31 2.85
CA ILE A 594 29.59 14.19 2.19
C ILE A 594 28.60 13.76 3.25
N ALA A 595 27.55 14.55 3.45
CA ALA A 595 26.55 14.28 4.46
C ALA A 595 25.15 14.33 3.88
N HIS A 596 24.38 13.28 4.11
CA HIS A 596 23.00 13.16 3.65
C HIS A 596 22.01 13.45 4.79
N SER A 597 20.96 14.22 4.51
CA SER A 597 19.86 14.50 5.43
C SER A 597 20.38 14.93 6.81
N MET A 598 19.98 14.25 7.89
CA MET A 598 20.42 14.47 9.28
C MET A 598 21.95 14.48 9.45
N GLY A 599 22.71 13.72 8.66
CA GLY A 599 24.16 13.73 8.72
C GLY A 599 24.75 15.13 8.47
N GLY A 600 24.08 15.97 7.67
CA GLY A 600 24.52 17.36 7.49
C GLY A 600 24.31 18.21 8.74
N LEU A 601 23.29 17.93 9.55
CA LEU A 601 23.09 18.57 10.85
C LEU A 601 24.15 18.11 11.85
N VAL A 602 24.57 16.84 11.82
CA VAL A 602 25.68 16.33 12.64
C VAL A 602 26.96 17.12 12.38
N VAL A 603 27.30 17.36 11.10
CA VAL A 603 28.47 18.20 10.76
C VAL A 603 28.26 19.63 11.27
N ARG A 604 27.08 20.21 11.10
CA ARG A 604 26.80 21.58 11.58
C ARG A 604 26.86 21.70 13.10
N ALA A 605 26.36 20.71 13.84
CA ALA A 605 26.45 20.66 15.29
C ALA A 605 27.91 20.53 15.75
N MET A 606 28.72 19.73 15.05
CA MET A 606 30.15 19.64 15.32
C MET A 606 30.85 21.00 15.18
N LEU A 607 30.36 21.89 14.31
CA LEU A 607 30.87 23.26 14.09
C LEU A 607 30.34 24.31 15.08
N ALA A 608 29.41 23.96 15.96
CA ALA A 608 28.68 24.93 16.78
C ALA A 608 29.56 25.57 17.88
N ASP A 609 30.61 24.89 18.32
CA ASP A 609 31.51 25.35 19.39
C ASP A 609 32.92 25.72 18.89
N ALA A 610 33.75 26.23 19.79
CA ALA A 610 35.09 26.73 19.47
C ALA A 610 36.05 25.63 18.97
N ASP A 611 35.95 24.43 19.52
CA ASP A 611 36.81 23.30 19.14
C ASP A 611 36.46 22.78 17.74
N GLY A 612 35.16 22.69 17.45
CA GLY A 612 34.64 22.43 16.12
C GLY A 612 35.11 23.43 15.07
N GLN A 613 35.02 24.73 15.39
CA GLN A 613 35.48 25.80 14.51
C GLN A 613 36.99 25.75 14.27
N LYS A 614 37.78 25.37 15.28
CA LYS A 614 39.23 25.18 15.15
C LYS A 614 39.54 24.04 14.19
N LEU A 615 38.88 22.89 14.34
CA LEU A 615 39.01 21.74 13.45
C LEU A 615 38.61 22.06 12.01
N TRP A 616 37.51 22.80 11.84
CA TRP A 616 37.07 23.26 10.54
C TRP A 616 38.09 24.17 9.85
N LYS A 617 38.64 25.15 10.58
CA LYS A 617 39.72 26.01 10.07
C LYS A 617 40.94 25.19 9.65
N ARG A 618 41.32 24.18 10.44
CA ARG A 618 42.41 23.24 10.10
C ARG A 618 42.12 22.48 8.82
N MET A 619 40.92 21.91 8.66
CA MET A 619 40.52 21.24 7.41
C MET A 619 40.57 22.20 6.22
N CYS A 620 40.00 23.39 6.36
CA CYS A 620 39.90 24.39 5.31
C CYS A 620 41.24 25.07 4.96
N ALA A 621 42.30 24.86 5.73
CA ALA A 621 43.64 25.32 5.37
C ALA A 621 44.14 24.65 4.07
N ASN A 622 43.64 23.44 3.76
CA ASN A 622 43.86 22.82 2.46
C ASN A 622 42.82 23.29 1.43
N PRO A 623 43.22 23.84 0.25
CA PRO A 623 42.29 24.37 -0.75
C PRO A 623 41.39 23.31 -1.39
N GLY A 624 41.73 22.02 -1.25
CA GLY A 624 40.95 20.87 -1.73
C GLY A 624 39.86 20.38 -0.77
N ALA A 625 39.76 20.97 0.43
CA ALA A 625 38.75 20.62 1.43
C ALA A 625 37.33 20.96 0.95
N ARG A 626 36.36 20.07 1.18
CA ARG A 626 34.97 20.24 0.73
C ARG A 626 34.00 19.69 1.75
N PHE A 627 32.82 20.32 1.85
CA PHE A 627 31.67 19.77 2.56
C PHE A 627 30.45 19.86 1.63
N VAL A 628 29.81 18.72 1.39
CA VAL A 628 28.61 18.61 0.56
C VAL A 628 27.46 18.13 1.42
N MET A 629 26.37 18.92 1.44
CA MET A 629 25.13 18.61 2.15
C MET A 629 24.08 18.17 1.13
N LEU A 630 23.56 16.96 1.28
CA LEU A 630 22.54 16.39 0.40
C LEU A 630 21.20 16.39 1.14
N GLY A 631 20.28 17.29 0.77
CA GLY A 631 18.93 17.31 1.32
C GLY A 631 18.85 17.53 2.84
N THR A 632 19.80 18.23 3.44
CA THR A 632 19.84 18.43 4.90
C THR A 632 18.69 19.34 5.38
N PRO A 633 17.86 18.88 6.34
CA PRO A 633 16.72 19.64 6.84
C PRO A 633 17.15 20.71 7.86
N ASN A 634 17.78 21.80 7.39
CA ASN A 634 18.32 22.86 8.26
C ASN A 634 17.29 23.57 9.16
N GLY A 635 15.99 23.44 8.86
CA GLY A 635 14.87 23.97 9.65
C GLY A 635 13.90 22.90 10.14
N GLY A 636 14.33 21.63 10.14
CA GLY A 636 13.49 20.46 10.41
C GLY A 636 12.70 19.97 9.20
N SER A 637 11.86 18.94 9.40
CA SER A 637 11.12 18.24 8.35
C SER A 637 9.71 17.84 8.79
N HIS A 638 8.70 18.26 8.04
CA HIS A 638 7.31 17.82 8.25
C HIS A 638 7.09 16.32 8.03
N ALA A 639 8.00 15.64 7.34
CA ALA A 639 7.96 14.18 7.22
C ALA A 639 8.12 13.52 8.60
N ILE A 640 8.92 14.12 9.51
CA ILE A 640 9.06 13.63 10.88
C ILE A 640 7.77 13.83 11.67
N THR A 641 7.11 14.99 11.54
CA THR A 641 5.77 15.19 12.13
C THR A 641 4.79 14.14 11.63
N SER A 642 4.79 13.88 10.32
CA SER A 642 3.95 12.85 9.69
C SER A 642 4.29 11.44 10.18
N MET A 643 5.57 11.16 10.45
CA MET A 643 6.04 9.91 11.02
C MET A 643 5.49 9.69 12.44
N LEU A 644 5.58 10.70 13.31
CA LEU A 644 5.13 10.59 14.71
C LEU A 644 3.60 10.47 14.85
N ILE A 645 2.83 11.01 13.90
CA ILE A 645 1.37 10.76 13.82
C ILE A 645 1.01 9.51 13.00
N GLY A 646 2.01 8.72 12.58
CA GLY A 646 1.82 7.43 11.90
C GLY A 646 1.32 7.50 10.46
N ARG A 647 1.54 8.60 9.76
CA ARG A 647 1.22 8.77 8.33
C ARG A 647 2.40 8.49 7.40
N ASP A 648 3.60 8.33 7.93
CA ASP A 648 4.80 8.08 7.13
C ASP A 648 4.88 6.63 6.60
N ALA A 649 5.34 6.48 5.35
CA ALA A 649 5.42 5.21 4.66
C ALA A 649 6.41 4.21 5.29
N LEU A 650 7.49 4.69 5.92
CA LEU A 650 8.46 3.83 6.59
C LEU A 650 7.84 3.17 7.82
N VAL A 651 7.13 3.93 8.66
CA VAL A 651 6.46 3.39 9.85
C VAL A 651 5.36 2.40 9.44
N LYS A 652 4.59 2.72 8.40
CA LYS A 652 3.63 1.78 7.81
C LYS A 652 4.31 0.46 7.41
N LYS A 653 5.45 0.51 6.72
CA LYS A 653 6.22 -0.69 6.33
C LYS A 653 6.78 -1.45 7.53
N LEU A 654 7.25 -0.76 8.58
CA LEU A 654 7.72 -1.41 9.81
C LEU A 654 6.60 -2.16 10.52
N ALA A 655 5.40 -1.58 10.58
CA ALA A 655 4.25 -2.23 11.19
C ALA A 655 3.73 -3.44 10.41
N LEU A 656 3.93 -3.47 9.09
CA LEU A 656 3.65 -4.68 8.30
C LEU A 656 4.63 -5.82 8.62
N LEU A 657 5.84 -5.48 9.05
CA LEU A 657 6.88 -6.44 9.39
C LEU A 657 6.76 -6.92 10.83
N ASP A 658 6.46 -6.06 11.80
CA ASP A 658 6.40 -6.46 13.22
C ASP A 658 5.17 -7.34 13.52
N PHE A 659 5.39 -8.55 14.05
CA PHE A 659 4.34 -9.50 14.42
C PHE A 659 3.99 -9.50 15.91
N ARG A 660 4.80 -8.84 16.76
CA ARG A 660 4.64 -8.84 18.22
C ARG A 660 3.94 -7.60 18.74
N HIS A 661 4.11 -6.47 18.07
CA HIS A 661 3.66 -5.18 18.56
C HIS A 661 2.52 -4.62 17.71
N ALA A 662 1.64 -3.85 18.35
CA ALA A 662 0.66 -3.04 17.65
C ALA A 662 1.33 -1.79 17.05
N TYR A 663 0.67 -1.17 16.07
CA TYR A 663 1.17 0.03 15.41
C TYR A 663 1.51 1.17 16.38
N GLY A 664 0.67 1.37 17.40
CA GLY A 664 0.88 2.40 18.42
C GLY A 664 2.13 2.16 19.28
N ASP A 665 2.47 0.90 19.55
CA ASP A 665 3.67 0.56 20.32
C ASP A 665 4.94 0.95 19.55
N LEU A 666 4.97 0.68 18.23
CA LEU A 666 6.08 1.06 17.34
C LEU A 666 6.30 2.57 17.34
N LEU A 667 5.22 3.34 17.25
CA LEU A 667 5.29 4.79 17.33
C LEU A 667 5.78 5.26 18.70
N ASN A 668 5.33 4.64 19.78
CA ASN A 668 5.80 4.97 21.12
C ASN A 668 7.31 4.74 21.30
N TYR A 669 7.91 3.75 20.63
CA TYR A 669 9.37 3.61 20.61
C TYR A 669 10.02 4.74 19.80
N ILE A 670 9.49 5.02 18.60
CA ILE A 670 10.05 6.04 17.69
C ILE A 670 9.97 7.45 18.27
N THR A 671 8.88 7.81 18.96
CA THR A 671 8.67 9.14 19.57
C THR A 671 9.68 9.43 20.69
N ARG A 672 10.36 8.41 21.23
CA ARG A 672 11.36 8.57 22.30
C ARG A 672 12.77 8.77 21.77
N PHE A 673 13.00 8.61 20.47
CA PHE A 673 14.32 8.78 19.87
C PHE A 673 14.65 10.26 19.70
N PHE A 674 15.58 10.79 20.50
CA PHE A 674 16.00 12.20 20.43
C PHE A 674 16.45 12.62 19.02
N GLY A 675 17.21 11.77 18.32
CA GLY A 675 17.63 12.06 16.95
C GLY A 675 16.45 12.21 15.96
N VAL A 676 15.30 11.60 16.26
CA VAL A 676 14.05 11.84 15.52
C VAL A 676 13.45 13.19 15.90
N LEU A 677 13.35 13.48 17.20
CA LEU A 677 12.74 14.72 17.70
C LEU A 677 13.49 15.98 17.26
N GLU A 678 14.82 15.97 17.25
CA GLU A 678 15.67 17.09 16.82
C GLU A 678 15.55 17.44 15.33
N LEU A 679 14.84 16.61 14.54
CA LEU A 679 14.49 16.90 13.15
C LEU A 679 13.12 17.57 12.99
N LEU A 680 12.40 17.85 14.08
CA LEU A 680 11.09 18.48 14.00
C LEU A 680 11.17 19.89 13.41
N PRO A 681 10.17 20.31 12.61
CA PRO A 681 10.13 21.64 12.05
C PRO A 681 9.77 22.67 13.11
N TYR A 682 10.56 23.73 13.22
CA TYR A 682 10.31 24.85 14.15
C TYR A 682 10.11 26.19 13.41
N LYS A 683 10.32 26.21 12.10
CA LYS A 683 10.13 27.39 11.25
C LYS A 683 9.07 27.11 10.20
N GLY A 684 8.08 28.00 10.07
CA GLY A 684 7.06 27.93 9.02
C GLY A 684 5.65 27.93 9.58
N THR A 685 4.78 27.08 9.05
CA THR A 685 3.35 27.02 9.36
C THR A 685 3.01 26.23 10.64
N LEU A 686 3.98 25.52 11.20
CA LEU A 686 3.84 24.70 12.40
C LEU A 686 5.19 24.67 13.13
N ASP A 687 5.20 25.03 14.41
CA ASP A 687 6.34 24.76 15.31
C ASP A 687 6.03 23.49 16.10
N ALA A 688 6.65 22.38 15.69
CA ALA A 688 6.39 21.06 16.25
C ALA A 688 7.20 20.78 17.54
N TYR A 689 7.93 21.75 18.09
CA TYR A 689 8.47 21.64 19.45
C TYR A 689 7.50 22.17 20.51
N GLU A 690 6.49 22.94 20.11
CA GLU A 690 5.46 23.43 21.03
C GLU A 690 4.38 22.35 21.24
N PRO A 691 4.11 21.91 22.49
CA PRO A 691 3.08 20.91 22.78
C PRO A 691 1.69 21.31 22.26
N GLU A 692 1.35 22.60 22.26
CA GLU A 692 0.10 23.14 21.76
C GLU A 692 -0.10 22.87 20.26
N SER A 693 0.97 22.85 19.47
CA SER A 693 0.91 22.51 18.06
C SER A 693 0.44 21.08 17.84
N TRP A 694 0.90 20.14 18.67
CA TRP A 694 0.45 18.75 18.64
C TRP A 694 -0.98 18.61 19.12
N GLN A 695 -1.38 19.31 20.18
CA GLN A 695 -2.78 19.34 20.61
C GLN A 695 -3.68 19.89 19.51
N ALA A 696 -3.27 20.95 18.81
CA ALA A 696 -4.03 21.51 17.70
C ALA A 696 -4.15 20.51 16.54
N LEU A 697 -3.06 19.79 16.20
CA LEU A 697 -3.10 18.70 15.21
C LEU A 697 -4.03 17.57 15.66
N GLN A 698 -3.96 17.17 16.92
CA GLN A 698 -4.81 16.12 17.48
C GLN A 698 -6.28 16.54 17.46
N VAL A 699 -6.58 17.79 17.80
CA VAL A 699 -7.93 18.36 17.71
C VAL A 699 -8.40 18.46 16.25
N GLN A 700 -7.52 18.82 15.31
CA GLN A 700 -7.87 18.82 13.88
C GLN A 700 -8.16 17.41 13.36
N ASP A 701 -7.34 16.44 13.74
CA ASP A 701 -7.57 15.03 13.44
C ASP A 701 -8.88 14.54 14.08
N LEU A 702 -9.11 14.84 15.37
CA LEU A 702 -10.36 14.55 16.09
C LEU A 702 -11.57 15.31 15.53
N ALA A 703 -11.39 16.50 14.96
CA ALA A 703 -12.45 17.29 14.35
C ALA A 703 -12.81 16.76 12.96
N ALA A 704 -11.84 16.25 12.20
CA ALA A 704 -12.10 15.40 11.03
C ALA A 704 -12.81 14.08 11.41
N GLN A 705 -12.76 13.70 12.70
CA GLN A 705 -13.47 12.55 13.28
C GLN A 705 -14.85 12.90 13.90
N ARG A 706 -15.28 14.18 13.93
CA ARG A 706 -16.61 14.56 14.45
C ARG A 706 -17.69 14.42 13.38
N GLY A 707 -18.13 13.19 13.15
CA GLY A 707 -19.49 12.89 12.69
C GLY A 707 -20.39 12.60 13.89
N ILE A 708 -21.59 13.18 13.93
CA ILE A 708 -22.54 13.04 15.05
C ILE A 708 -23.32 11.72 14.90
N GLY A 709 -23.16 10.81 15.87
CA GLY A 709 -24.00 9.63 16.08
C GLY A 709 -23.25 8.55 16.86
N LYS A 710 -23.89 7.93 17.85
CA LYS A 710 -23.32 6.82 18.65
C LYS A 710 -23.05 5.60 17.75
N SER A 711 -21.91 5.60 17.06
CA SER A 711 -21.21 4.38 16.70
C SER A 711 -20.27 4.07 17.85
N GLU A 712 -20.35 2.87 18.43
CA GLU A 712 -19.37 2.39 19.41
C GLU A 712 -17.99 2.12 18.76
N VAL A 713 -17.83 2.39 17.46
CA VAL A 713 -16.56 2.21 16.75
C VAL A 713 -15.77 3.51 16.80
N ALA A 714 -14.68 3.48 17.59
CA ALA A 714 -13.73 4.56 17.74
C ALA A 714 -13.10 4.95 16.40
N THR A 715 -12.90 6.25 16.23
CA THR A 715 -12.35 6.93 15.05
C THR A 715 -10.86 6.68 14.81
N SER A 716 -10.30 5.65 15.44
CA SER A 716 -8.96 5.14 15.22
C SER A 716 -8.78 4.51 13.84
N GLN A 717 -9.82 4.27 13.03
CA GLN A 717 -9.72 3.34 11.89
C GLN A 717 -9.32 3.89 10.50
N SER A 718 -9.06 5.19 10.29
CA SER A 718 -8.40 5.65 9.05
C SER A 718 -6.86 5.62 9.15
N ALA A 719 -6.32 5.46 10.36
CA ALA A 719 -4.90 5.19 10.63
C ALA A 719 -4.68 3.90 11.46
N GLY A 720 -5.73 3.29 12.00
CA GLY A 720 -5.71 2.11 12.88
C GLY A 720 -5.42 2.34 14.38
N PHE A 721 -5.05 3.53 14.86
CA PHE A 721 -4.63 3.75 16.26
C PHE A 721 -4.69 5.24 16.68
N ALA A 722 -4.75 5.52 17.98
CA ALA A 722 -4.58 6.87 18.53
C ALA A 722 -3.09 7.20 18.64
N TRP A 723 -2.63 8.25 17.97
CA TRP A 723 -1.24 8.69 18.08
C TRP A 723 -1.01 9.45 19.39
N LEU A 724 0.16 9.23 19.98
CA LEU A 724 0.54 9.79 21.27
C LEU A 724 1.10 11.20 21.09
N LEU A 725 0.73 12.11 22.00
CA LEU A 725 1.41 13.40 22.10
C LEU A 725 2.87 13.14 22.52
N PRO A 726 3.86 13.72 21.82
CA PRO A 726 5.23 13.67 22.30
C PRO A 726 5.34 14.28 23.70
N ASP A 727 6.26 13.75 24.50
CA ASP A 727 6.49 14.25 25.85
C ASP A 727 7.05 15.69 25.80
N ALA A 728 6.47 16.58 26.60
CA ALA A 728 6.79 18.00 26.56
C ALA A 728 8.22 18.29 27.03
N ASP A 729 8.73 17.52 28.01
CA ASP A 729 10.10 17.67 28.49
C ASP A 729 11.09 17.18 27.43
N GLN A 730 10.77 16.08 26.73
CA GLN A 730 11.58 15.60 25.59
C GLN A 730 11.59 16.59 24.42
N LEU A 731 10.45 17.21 24.09
CA LEU A 731 10.39 18.26 23.07
C LEU A 731 11.22 19.49 23.46
N SER A 732 11.18 19.88 24.73
CA SER A 732 11.97 20.99 25.25
C SER A 732 13.47 20.71 25.19
N GLU A 733 13.89 19.49 25.54
CA GLU A 733 15.29 19.05 25.47
C GLU A 733 15.80 18.92 24.02
N ALA A 734 14.95 18.47 23.10
CA ALA A 734 15.32 18.30 21.69
C ALA A 734 15.44 19.63 20.91
N ARG A 735 14.90 20.74 21.44
CA ARG A 735 14.93 22.06 20.77
C ARG A 735 16.25 22.78 21.00
#